data_AF-A0A0B5ETX5-F1
#
_entry.id   AF-A0A0B5ETX5-F1
#
_cell.length_a   1.000
_cell.length_b   1.000
_cell.length_c   1.000
_cell.angle_alpha   90.00
_cell.angle_beta   90.00
_cell.angle_gamma   90.00
#
_symmetry.space_group_name_H-M   'P 1'
#
loop_
_entity.id
_entity.type
_entity.pdbx_description
1 polymer ?
#
loop_
_entity_poly.entity_id
_entity_poly.type
_entity_poly.pdbx_seq_one_letter_code
_entity_poly.pdbx_strand_id
1 'polypeptide(L)'
;MTTPPTTDVSDASELRRQLVEQLQTAQHIRSAAVERAFRTVPRHTFAPETAVEAAYANDIVATRRRDDGTVTSSISAPWLQADMLESARIQPGHRVLEIGSGGYNAALIAELVGPTGHVTTLDIDPAVTERAVCFLAEAGYDTVNVVTTDAEHLPAEVVPEGGFDAIIVTVDTWDLPWIDAMAEGGRLVAPLRLHGYHWAIGFTKANGVLRSDEPLVVCGFVAMQGDGAWNRNRRTVPGTGVHLSWEDGTPLPVDQLTPALTHEPTVTRTGITVGGQEPFDLLQLYLAGALPGFCRLEANPDSDHQILNPPPPHWPAAAIVRGTSLARMTHERIGDGDDGKGRYEFVVQGYGDQGHLAAQEMAERVKTWHRIHRGARCPLVTVRPAVDGAPAGLDGNPHVFAKKHTSVSVDWPIAPVAVGEPETANAPSRVPASSATGRPDTRLVVIRGNSASGKSSVAQGLRDHYGRGVAIVGQDVIRRNVLREHDTTGGTNIALLGRIARHALDAGFHVVLEGILYADRYSHMVSSLLRDHRGVSACYYLDVPLEATLARHTSKADAAYLEQVTDTHLTSWYRELDLLPGGLETVIPADSTLQETVARIVRDTDLTAATPGRPPQRKPSQGDSMNLVLMSDPQVAEILVRECGEPLVDVRDHDLRVDPRKQDPLGAYAHVRQGVLARLKHARSLLPAGIDLLFIEGYRPLALQRRYFTEYRDELAAAQPNWTPEQLHQAASRYVSPPEIAPHSAGAAVDVTLVDQDGHELDLGTRVNASPEESDGACFTHAPNLSDQARHHRTLLLSAMESAGFTNYGTEFWHFSAADRYDALMRREPYARYGPIELP
;
A
#
# COMPACT_ATOMS: atom_id res chain seq x y z
N MET A 1 13.23 48.79 41.01
CA MET A 1 11.86 48.35 41.35
C MET A 1 10.88 49.25 40.62
N THR A 2 10.58 48.90 39.38
CA THR A 2 9.44 49.44 38.62
C THR A 2 8.34 48.41 38.76
N THR A 3 7.27 48.76 39.46
CA THR A 3 6.02 47.99 39.51
C THR A 3 5.57 47.67 38.08
N PRO A 4 5.20 46.42 37.76
CA PRO A 4 4.58 46.11 36.48
C PRO A 4 3.27 46.91 36.38
N PRO A 5 2.89 47.39 35.19
CA PRO A 5 1.59 48.02 35.03
C PRO A 5 0.52 46.98 35.37
N THR A 6 -0.40 47.32 36.26
CA THR A 6 -1.65 46.58 36.46
C THR A 6 -2.43 46.64 35.16
N THR A 7 -2.26 45.63 34.30
CA THR A 7 -3.10 45.40 33.13
C THR A 7 -4.51 45.10 33.63
N ASP A 8 -5.51 45.85 33.15
CA ASP A 8 -6.89 45.66 33.59
C ASP A 8 -7.41 44.32 33.07
N VAL A 9 -8.29 43.65 33.83
CA VAL A 9 -8.87 42.33 33.46
C VAL A 9 -9.61 42.41 32.12
N SER A 10 -10.10 43.61 31.76
CA SER A 10 -10.65 43.91 30.44
C SER A 10 -9.66 43.72 29.31
N ASP A 11 -8.39 44.12 29.50
CA ASP A 11 -7.35 44.11 28.47
C ASP A 11 -6.89 42.67 28.20
N ALA A 12 -6.71 41.86 29.24
CA ALA A 12 -6.35 40.45 29.11
C ALA A 12 -7.45 39.60 28.44
N SER A 13 -8.72 39.95 28.68
CA SER A 13 -9.87 39.29 28.05
C SER A 13 -9.96 39.63 26.56
N GLU A 14 -9.69 40.89 26.23
CA GLU A 14 -9.66 41.38 24.85
C GLU A 14 -8.50 40.79 24.04
N LEU A 15 -7.29 40.73 24.60
CA LEU A 15 -6.14 40.07 23.98
C LEU A 15 -6.39 38.58 23.71
N ARG A 16 -7.05 37.89 24.65
CA ARG A 16 -7.46 36.50 24.45
C ARG A 16 -8.44 36.35 23.29
N ARG A 17 -9.44 37.23 23.21
CA ARG A 17 -10.43 37.25 22.13
C ARG A 17 -9.74 37.44 20.77
N GLN A 18 -8.81 38.41 20.69
CA GLN A 18 -8.04 38.70 19.49
C GLN A 18 -7.15 37.51 19.07
N LEU A 19 -6.46 36.87 20.02
CA LEU A 19 -5.66 35.68 19.74
C LEU A 19 -6.53 34.57 19.15
N VAL A 20 -7.69 34.27 19.76
CA VAL A 20 -8.61 33.23 19.24
C VAL A 20 -9.08 33.57 17.83
N GLU A 21 -9.45 34.82 17.57
CA GLU A 21 -9.86 35.27 16.23
C GLU A 21 -8.74 35.15 15.20
N GLN A 22 -7.50 35.46 15.59
CA GLN A 22 -6.32 35.26 14.75
C GLN A 22 -6.13 33.78 14.42
N LEU A 23 -6.22 32.89 15.41
CA LEU A 23 -6.06 31.45 15.23
C LEU A 23 -7.19 30.83 14.40
N GLN A 24 -8.42 31.32 14.53
CA GLN A 24 -9.54 30.91 13.66
C GLN A 24 -9.36 31.40 12.22
N THR A 25 -8.94 32.65 12.04
CA THR A 25 -8.68 33.23 10.71
C THR A 25 -7.57 32.46 9.99
N ALA A 26 -6.52 32.06 10.73
CA ALA A 26 -5.43 31.23 10.24
C ALA A 26 -5.77 29.72 10.16
N GLN A 27 -6.99 29.31 10.53
CA GLN A 27 -7.48 27.93 10.49
C GLN A 27 -6.75 26.94 11.42
N HIS A 28 -6.08 27.42 12.47
CA HIS A 28 -5.51 26.57 13.52
C HIS A 28 -6.58 26.09 14.51
N ILE A 29 -7.55 26.95 14.85
CA ILE A 29 -8.77 26.56 15.59
C ILE A 29 -9.88 26.28 14.60
N ARG A 30 -10.41 25.06 14.63
CA ARG A 30 -11.35 24.50 13.65
C ARG A 30 -12.65 23.99 14.28
N SER A 31 -12.62 23.65 15.58
CA SER A 31 -13.77 23.13 16.33
C SER A 31 -14.22 24.08 17.44
N ALA A 32 -15.53 24.07 17.70
CA ALA A 32 -16.12 24.86 18.78
C ALA A 32 -15.62 24.45 20.17
N ALA A 33 -15.17 23.19 20.32
CA ALA A 33 -14.63 22.69 21.58
C ALA A 33 -13.26 23.31 21.89
N VAL A 34 -12.35 23.32 20.92
CA VAL A 34 -11.02 23.96 21.06
C VAL A 34 -11.17 25.47 21.18
N GLU A 35 -12.06 26.09 20.40
CA GLU A 35 -12.37 27.52 20.56
C GLU A 35 -12.80 27.86 21.99
N ARG A 36 -13.76 27.11 22.55
CA ARG A 36 -14.24 27.32 23.92
C ARG A 36 -13.10 27.17 24.93
N ALA A 37 -12.24 26.16 24.79
CA ALA A 37 -11.11 25.95 25.68
C ALA A 37 -10.17 27.17 25.66
N PHE A 38 -9.76 27.64 24.48
CA PHE A 38 -8.89 28.82 24.35
C PHE A 38 -9.53 30.13 24.83
N ARG A 39 -10.85 30.29 24.68
CA ARG A 39 -11.56 31.45 25.24
C ARG A 39 -11.65 31.40 26.77
N THR A 40 -11.63 30.21 27.36
CA THR A 40 -11.82 30.01 28.81
C THR A 40 -10.51 30.10 29.57
N VAL A 41 -9.45 29.41 29.12
CA VAL A 41 -8.20 29.28 29.87
C VAL A 41 -7.36 30.58 29.82
N PRO A 42 -7.00 31.19 30.96
CA PRO A 42 -6.18 32.39 31.02
C PRO A 42 -4.70 32.10 30.78
N ARG A 43 -4.24 32.16 29.53
CA ARG A 43 -2.82 31.91 29.15
C ARG A 43 -1.80 32.70 29.99
N HIS A 44 -2.09 33.97 30.28
CA HIS A 44 -1.23 34.85 31.07
C HIS A 44 -1.02 34.39 32.52
N THR A 45 -1.97 33.68 33.13
CA THR A 45 -1.82 33.11 34.48
C THR A 45 -0.70 32.08 34.54
N PHE A 46 -0.41 31.41 33.43
CA PHE A 46 0.66 30.43 33.35
C PHE A 46 2.02 31.04 33.00
N ALA A 47 2.11 32.35 32.77
CA ALA A 47 3.34 33.08 32.44
C ALA A 47 3.39 34.46 33.14
N PRO A 48 3.29 34.51 34.49
CA PRO A 48 3.24 35.77 35.23
C PRO A 48 4.53 36.61 35.13
N GLU A 49 5.65 35.99 34.76
CA GLU A 49 6.93 36.66 34.53
C GLU A 49 6.99 37.47 33.22
N THR A 50 5.99 37.30 32.35
CA THR A 50 5.93 37.92 31.02
C THR A 50 4.81 38.96 30.95
N ALA A 51 5.00 40.02 30.16
CA ALA A 51 3.94 40.99 29.90
C ALA A 51 2.71 40.30 29.29
N VAL A 52 1.51 40.70 29.68
CA VAL A 52 0.24 40.05 29.26
C VAL A 52 0.12 40.03 27.73
N GLU A 53 0.54 41.11 27.07
CA GLU A 53 0.57 41.23 25.61
C GLU A 53 1.46 40.17 24.97
N ALA A 54 2.64 39.92 25.54
CA ALA A 54 3.57 38.90 25.07
C ALA A 54 3.07 37.48 25.40
N ALA A 55 2.35 37.29 26.50
CA ALA A 55 1.73 36.00 26.81
C ALA A 55 0.64 35.60 25.79
N TYR A 56 -0.05 36.58 25.18
CA TYR A 56 -1.04 36.35 24.12
C TYR A 56 -0.47 36.55 22.70
N ALA A 57 0.82 36.84 22.54
CA ALA A 57 1.46 36.80 21.24
C ALA A 57 1.43 35.36 20.70
N ASN A 58 1.35 35.21 19.37
CA ASN A 58 1.40 33.90 18.73
C ASN A 58 2.84 33.34 18.67
N ASP A 59 3.51 33.27 19.82
CA ASP A 59 4.91 32.87 19.99
C ASP A 59 5.09 32.09 21.31
N ILE A 60 6.26 31.49 21.49
CA ILE A 60 6.62 30.78 22.71
C ILE A 60 6.87 31.74 23.87
N VAL A 61 6.64 31.25 25.09
CA VAL A 61 7.08 31.94 26.32
C VAL A 61 8.05 31.02 27.05
N ALA A 62 9.34 31.36 27.04
CA ALA A 62 10.36 30.59 27.76
C ALA A 62 10.18 30.73 29.27
N THR A 63 9.95 29.62 29.96
CA THR A 63 9.68 29.57 31.41
C THR A 63 10.90 29.09 32.19
N ARG A 64 11.81 28.36 31.54
CA ARG A 64 13.05 27.88 32.17
C ARG A 64 14.22 27.87 31.20
N ARG A 65 15.40 28.24 31.72
CA ARG A 65 16.68 28.18 31.02
C ARG A 65 17.73 27.50 31.89
N ARG A 66 18.67 26.82 31.25
CA ARG A 66 19.92 26.38 31.86
C ARG A 66 20.89 27.57 31.95
N ASP A 67 21.93 27.42 32.77
CA ASP A 67 22.98 28.44 33.00
C ASP A 67 23.68 28.92 31.72
N ASP A 68 23.75 28.08 30.69
CA ASP A 68 24.31 28.40 29.37
C ASP A 68 23.33 29.18 28.46
N GLY A 69 22.14 29.49 28.96
CA GLY A 69 21.08 30.22 28.26
C GLY A 69 20.12 29.35 27.44
N THR A 70 20.37 28.04 27.32
CA THR A 70 19.49 27.11 26.60
C THR A 70 18.13 27.02 27.27
N VAL A 71 17.05 27.17 26.48
CA VAL A 71 15.67 27.01 26.97
C VAL A 71 15.39 25.53 27.21
N THR A 72 14.95 25.19 28.42
CA THR A 72 14.63 23.80 28.81
C THR A 72 13.13 23.59 29.07
N SER A 73 12.36 24.67 29.21
CA SER A 73 10.89 24.63 29.29
C SER A 73 10.32 25.92 28.71
N SER A 74 9.17 25.81 28.06
CA SER A 74 8.42 26.93 27.50
C SER A 74 6.95 26.61 27.38
N ILE A 75 6.10 27.63 27.47
CA ILE A 75 4.74 27.54 26.97
C ILE A 75 4.81 27.61 25.44
N SER A 76 4.36 26.55 24.77
CA SER A 76 4.38 26.46 23.32
C SER A 76 3.53 27.55 22.65
N ALA A 77 3.85 27.89 21.40
CA ALA A 77 3.12 28.89 20.65
C ALA A 77 1.62 28.49 20.52
N PRO A 78 0.68 29.45 20.65
CA PRO A 78 -0.75 29.15 20.62
C PRO A 78 -1.21 28.38 19.38
N TRP A 79 -0.70 28.74 18.20
CA TRP A 79 -1.07 28.09 16.94
C TRP A 79 -0.78 26.58 16.94
N LEU A 80 0.39 26.19 17.45
CA LEU A 80 0.82 24.80 17.48
C LEU A 80 0.05 23.99 18.53
N GLN A 81 -0.26 24.60 19.68
CA GLN A 81 -1.12 23.97 20.69
C GLN A 81 -2.54 23.76 20.16
N ALA A 82 -3.10 24.74 19.44
CA ALA A 82 -4.40 24.61 18.80
C ALA A 82 -4.41 23.46 17.78
N ASP A 83 -3.43 23.42 16.87
CA ASP A 83 -3.32 22.35 15.87
C ASP A 83 -3.21 20.96 16.54
N MET A 84 -2.37 20.83 17.57
CA MET A 84 -2.20 19.56 18.29
C MET A 84 -3.44 19.13 19.07
N LEU A 85 -4.19 20.06 19.67
CA LEU A 85 -5.45 19.75 20.37
C LEU A 85 -6.55 19.35 19.39
N GLU A 86 -6.63 19.98 18.23
CA GLU A 86 -7.54 19.56 17.15
C GLU A 86 -7.19 18.15 16.67
N SER A 87 -5.89 17.86 16.44
CA SER A 87 -5.42 16.53 16.06
C SER A 87 -5.66 15.48 17.15
N ALA A 88 -5.68 15.87 18.42
CA ALA A 88 -5.94 14.94 19.53
C ALA A 88 -7.41 14.49 19.62
N ARG A 89 -8.34 15.24 19.01
CA ARG A 89 -9.79 14.91 18.93
C ARG A 89 -10.41 14.53 20.28
N ILE A 90 -9.97 15.18 21.36
CA ILE A 90 -10.41 14.91 22.73
C ILE A 90 -11.92 15.10 22.85
N GLN A 91 -12.60 14.13 23.48
CA GLN A 91 -14.03 14.20 23.76
C GLN A 91 -14.30 14.31 25.27
N PRO A 92 -15.49 14.78 25.67
CA PRO A 92 -15.90 14.75 27.07
C PRO A 92 -15.84 13.34 27.66
N GLY A 93 -15.29 13.21 28.87
CA GLY A 93 -15.11 11.94 29.58
C GLY A 93 -13.81 11.19 29.25
N HIS A 94 -13.01 11.65 28.28
CA HIS A 94 -11.72 11.03 27.98
C HIS A 94 -10.72 11.13 29.14
N ARG A 95 -9.84 10.12 29.21
CA ARG A 95 -8.64 10.09 30.04
C ARG A 95 -7.45 10.47 29.17
N VAL A 96 -6.83 11.60 29.48
CA VAL A 96 -5.78 12.18 28.65
C VAL A 96 -4.47 12.28 29.42
N LEU A 97 -3.38 11.87 28.79
CA LEU A 97 -2.02 12.07 29.27
C LEU A 97 -1.35 13.22 28.49
N GLU A 98 -0.73 14.16 29.21
CA GLU A 98 0.21 15.13 28.65
C GLU A 98 1.64 14.80 29.11
N ILE A 99 2.59 14.81 28.17
CA ILE A 99 4.02 14.58 28.42
C ILE A 99 4.81 15.84 28.08
N GLY A 100 5.33 16.53 29.10
CA GLY A 100 5.99 17.84 28.99
C GLY A 100 5.12 18.96 29.58
N SER A 101 5.07 19.06 30.90
CA SER A 101 4.07 19.92 31.54
C SER A 101 4.42 21.40 31.45
N GLY A 102 3.44 22.22 31.08
CA GLY A 102 3.50 23.69 31.23
C GLY A 102 2.38 24.25 32.10
N GLY A 103 1.48 23.39 32.59
CA GLY A 103 0.19 23.74 33.19
C GLY A 103 -0.85 24.24 32.18
N TYR A 104 -0.47 25.17 31.29
CA TYR A 104 -1.44 25.82 30.38
C TYR A 104 -2.15 24.83 29.45
N ASN A 105 -1.42 23.91 28.81
CA ASN A 105 -2.01 22.97 27.89
C ASN A 105 -2.82 21.87 28.61
N ALA A 106 -2.38 21.41 29.78
CA ALA A 106 -3.20 20.61 30.70
C ALA A 106 -4.55 21.28 31.03
N ALA A 107 -4.59 22.60 31.29
CA ALA A 107 -5.83 23.32 31.51
C ALA A 107 -6.73 23.36 30.24
N LEU A 108 -6.14 23.53 29.06
CA LEU A 108 -6.88 23.43 27.78
C LEU A 108 -7.47 22.03 27.59
N ILE A 109 -6.70 20.97 27.89
CA ILE A 109 -7.17 19.59 27.84
C ILE A 109 -8.30 19.37 28.86
N ALA A 110 -8.20 19.93 30.07
CA ALA A 110 -9.23 19.83 31.10
C ALA A 110 -10.58 20.41 30.63
N GLU A 111 -10.56 21.53 29.91
CA GLU A 111 -11.75 22.11 29.27
C GLU A 111 -12.37 21.21 28.20
N LEU A 112 -11.57 20.40 27.50
CA LEU A 112 -12.05 19.49 26.45
C LEU A 112 -12.64 18.21 27.02
N VAL A 113 -11.98 17.59 28.00
CA VAL A 113 -12.47 16.35 28.64
C VAL A 113 -13.67 16.63 29.56
N GLY A 114 -13.83 17.86 30.03
CA GLY A 114 -14.96 18.26 30.87
C GLY A 114 -14.97 17.59 32.25
N PRO A 115 -16.06 17.76 33.02
CA PRO A 115 -16.11 17.40 34.44
C PRO A 115 -16.07 15.89 34.72
N THR A 116 -16.33 15.05 33.70
CA THR A 116 -16.32 13.58 33.81
C THR A 116 -15.05 12.95 33.28
N GLY A 117 -14.14 13.75 32.71
CA GLY A 117 -12.86 13.28 32.19
C GLY A 117 -11.73 13.41 33.19
N HIS A 118 -10.57 12.89 32.81
CA HIS A 118 -9.38 12.89 33.66
C HIS A 118 -8.17 13.37 32.87
N VAL A 119 -7.38 14.26 33.45
CA VAL A 119 -6.13 14.75 32.85
C VAL A 119 -4.99 14.39 33.79
N THR A 120 -4.00 13.68 33.26
CA THR A 120 -2.70 13.53 33.90
C THR A 120 -1.66 14.27 33.07
N THR A 121 -0.86 15.11 33.69
CA THR A 121 0.25 15.84 33.04
C THR A 121 1.54 15.52 33.78
N LEU A 122 2.61 15.27 33.04
CA LEU A 122 3.91 14.92 33.63
C LEU A 122 5.06 15.72 33.07
N ASP A 123 6.09 15.88 33.89
CA ASP A 123 7.40 16.39 33.49
C ASP A 123 8.49 15.71 34.34
N ILE A 124 9.71 15.61 33.80
CA ILE A 124 10.85 15.05 34.52
C ILE A 124 11.44 16.05 35.52
N ASP A 125 11.25 17.34 35.27
CA ASP A 125 11.81 18.43 36.07
C ASP A 125 10.86 18.86 37.19
N PRO A 126 11.24 18.68 38.48
CA PRO A 126 10.38 19.05 39.60
C PRO A 126 10.05 20.54 39.62
N ALA A 127 10.95 21.41 39.14
CA ALA A 127 10.67 22.84 39.10
C ALA A 127 9.56 23.19 38.11
N VAL A 128 9.41 22.40 37.04
CA VAL A 128 8.35 22.57 36.04
C VAL A 128 7.01 22.05 36.58
N THR A 129 7.00 20.90 37.24
CA THR A 129 5.78 20.34 37.83
C THR A 129 5.26 21.15 39.02
N GLU A 130 6.14 21.64 39.91
CA GLU A 130 5.77 22.54 41.00
C GLU A 130 5.08 23.82 40.49
N ARG A 131 5.61 24.38 39.40
CA ARG A 131 5.05 25.55 38.72
C ARG A 131 3.68 25.23 38.09
N ALA A 132 3.54 24.06 37.45
CA ALA A 132 2.28 23.61 36.89
C ALA A 132 1.20 23.44 37.96
N VAL A 133 1.52 22.80 39.10
CA VAL A 133 0.61 22.65 40.25
C VAL A 133 0.10 24.01 40.73
N CYS A 134 1.00 24.96 40.94
CA CYS A 134 0.64 26.30 41.43
C CYS A 134 -0.34 27.01 40.48
N PHE A 135 -0.02 27.08 39.18
CA PHE A 135 -0.81 27.86 38.23
C PHE A 135 -2.07 27.16 37.74
N LEU A 136 -2.11 25.82 37.74
CA LEU A 136 -3.35 25.07 37.53
C LEU A 136 -4.36 25.38 38.63
N ALA A 137 -3.92 25.38 39.90
CA ALA A 137 -4.79 25.72 41.03
C ALA A 137 -5.26 27.18 40.97
N GLU A 138 -4.35 28.13 40.68
CA GLU A 138 -4.71 29.54 40.51
C GLU A 138 -5.73 29.77 39.38
N ALA A 139 -5.64 29.00 38.30
CA ALA A 139 -6.57 29.05 37.18
C ALA A 139 -7.86 28.22 37.38
N GLY A 140 -8.02 27.52 38.51
CA GLY A 140 -9.22 26.75 38.87
C GLY A 140 -9.27 25.32 38.33
N TYR A 141 -8.13 24.72 37.99
CA TYR A 141 -8.00 23.37 37.44
C TYR A 141 -7.38 22.38 38.45
N ASP A 142 -7.91 22.35 39.66
CA ASP A 142 -7.41 21.52 40.78
C ASP A 142 -7.53 20.00 40.54
N THR A 143 -8.31 19.58 39.55
CA THR A 143 -8.57 18.17 39.22
C THR A 143 -7.54 17.56 38.28
N VAL A 144 -6.62 18.37 37.73
CA VAL A 144 -5.52 17.89 36.90
C VAL A 144 -4.47 17.21 37.79
N ASN A 145 -4.16 15.95 37.49
CA ASN A 145 -3.12 15.21 38.19
C ASN A 145 -1.74 15.54 37.61
N VAL A 146 -0.87 16.19 38.40
CA VAL A 146 0.50 16.53 37.99
C VAL A 146 1.48 15.51 38.58
N VAL A 147 2.31 14.89 37.73
CA VAL A 147 3.25 13.83 38.12
C VAL A 147 4.68 14.22 37.74
N THR A 148 5.62 14.10 38.67
CA THR A 148 7.05 14.28 38.37
C THR A 148 7.69 12.92 38.09
N THR A 149 8.00 12.63 36.83
CA THR A 149 8.60 11.35 36.42
C THR A 149 9.26 11.48 35.05
N ASP A 150 10.24 10.62 34.77
CA ASP A 150 10.69 10.39 33.40
C ASP A 150 9.57 9.70 32.62
N ALA A 151 9.19 10.29 31.49
CA ALA A 151 8.12 9.80 30.64
C ALA A 151 8.49 8.50 29.92
N GLU A 152 9.79 8.22 29.73
CA GLU A 152 10.27 6.99 29.09
C GLU A 152 9.68 5.74 29.75
N HIS A 153 9.46 5.81 31.07
CA HIS A 153 8.93 4.72 31.89
C HIS A 153 7.74 5.22 32.71
N LEU A 154 6.54 5.13 32.14
CA LEU A 154 5.31 5.49 32.84
C LEU A 154 5.10 4.56 34.05
N PRO A 155 4.93 5.10 35.28
CA PRO A 155 4.58 4.30 36.44
C PRO A 155 3.22 3.60 36.24
N ALA A 156 3.09 2.36 36.69
CA ALA A 156 1.88 1.57 36.48
C ALA A 156 0.63 2.21 37.12
N GLU A 157 0.82 2.91 38.24
CA GLU A 157 -0.22 3.67 38.94
C GLU A 157 -0.74 4.90 38.18
N VAL A 158 0.03 5.38 37.19
CA VAL A 158 -0.37 6.52 36.34
C VAL A 158 -1.27 6.05 35.20
N VAL A 159 -1.09 4.82 34.71
CA VAL A 159 -1.84 4.30 33.56
C VAL A 159 -3.21 3.80 34.02
N PRO A 160 -4.33 4.38 33.53
CA PRO A 160 -5.66 3.95 33.93
C PRO A 160 -5.99 2.57 33.37
N GLU A 161 -6.93 1.87 34.02
CA GLU A 161 -7.44 0.59 33.52
C GLU A 161 -8.03 0.77 32.10
N GLY A 162 -7.52 0.04 31.12
CA GLY A 162 -7.91 0.19 29.71
C GLY A 162 -7.17 1.27 28.92
N GLY A 163 -6.17 1.94 29.51
CA GLY A 163 -5.27 2.88 28.84
C GLY A 163 -5.83 4.29 28.61
N PHE A 164 -5.01 5.21 28.12
CA PHE A 164 -5.38 6.58 27.82
C PHE A 164 -6.14 6.71 26.49
N ASP A 165 -7.20 7.51 26.47
CA ASP A 165 -7.98 7.79 25.26
C ASP A 165 -7.25 8.79 24.34
N ALA A 166 -6.43 9.67 24.92
CA ALA A 166 -5.46 10.47 24.19
C ALA A 166 -4.13 10.67 24.94
N ILE A 167 -3.02 10.75 24.20
CA ILE A 167 -1.70 11.16 24.70
C ILE A 167 -1.20 12.33 23.87
N ILE A 168 -0.82 13.43 24.51
CA ILE A 168 -0.25 14.61 23.87
C ILE A 168 1.16 14.83 24.41
N VAL A 169 2.14 14.82 23.52
CA VAL A 169 3.55 15.04 23.84
C VAL A 169 3.92 16.45 23.45
N THR A 170 4.51 17.22 24.35
CA THR A 170 4.84 18.65 24.17
C THR A 170 6.34 18.89 24.33
N VAL A 171 7.12 17.87 23.99
CA VAL A 171 8.59 17.87 23.93
C VAL A 171 9.03 17.21 22.63
N ASP A 172 10.22 17.55 22.16
CA ASP A 172 10.83 16.94 20.98
C ASP A 172 11.22 15.47 21.29
N THR A 173 10.41 14.53 20.83
CA THR A 173 10.60 13.09 21.08
C THR A 173 11.20 12.37 19.88
N TRP A 174 12.10 11.43 20.13
CA TRP A 174 12.70 10.58 19.09
C TRP A 174 12.00 9.23 18.92
N ASP A 175 11.29 8.78 19.95
CA ASP A 175 10.60 7.49 19.99
C ASP A 175 9.25 7.60 20.71
N LEU A 176 8.43 6.54 20.65
CA LEU A 176 7.07 6.49 21.20
C LEU A 176 6.85 5.22 22.04
N PRO A 177 7.41 5.11 23.26
CA PRO A 177 7.26 3.92 24.11
C PRO A 177 5.84 3.75 24.68
N TRP A 178 4.95 4.72 24.47
CA TRP A 178 3.63 4.78 25.13
C TRP A 178 2.50 4.08 24.38
N ILE A 179 2.78 3.37 23.28
CA ILE A 179 1.76 2.69 22.47
C ILE A 179 0.88 1.78 23.34
N ASP A 180 1.49 1.03 24.27
CA ASP A 180 0.77 0.09 25.14
C ASP A 180 0.00 0.77 26.27
N ALA A 181 0.36 2.00 26.64
CA ALA A 181 -0.39 2.80 27.62
C ALA A 181 -1.68 3.41 27.05
N MET A 182 -1.90 3.31 25.73
CA MET A 182 -3.08 3.85 25.06
C MET A 182 -4.22 2.84 24.94
N ALA A 183 -5.46 3.35 25.04
CA ALA A 183 -6.67 2.63 24.64
C ALA A 183 -6.69 2.37 23.13
N GLU A 184 -7.33 1.27 22.73
CA GLU A 184 -7.58 0.96 21.32
C GLU A 184 -8.52 2.01 20.69
N GLY A 185 -8.18 2.52 19.50
CA GLY A 185 -8.85 3.68 18.90
C GLY A 185 -8.44 5.03 19.49
N GLY A 186 -7.57 5.06 20.51
CA GLY A 186 -7.05 6.28 21.13
C GLY A 186 -6.14 7.09 20.22
N ARG A 187 -5.96 8.38 20.57
CA ARG A 187 -5.18 9.35 19.78
C ARG A 187 -3.82 9.64 20.43
N LEU A 188 -2.75 9.67 19.64
CA LEU A 188 -1.45 10.15 20.10
C LEU A 188 -1.01 11.31 19.22
N VAL A 189 -0.65 12.44 19.83
CA VAL A 189 -0.10 13.59 19.12
C VAL A 189 1.28 13.87 19.65
N ALA A 190 2.29 13.78 18.80
CA ALA A 190 3.68 13.95 19.24
C ALA A 190 4.55 14.69 18.21
N PRO A 191 5.42 15.61 18.67
CA PRO A 191 6.56 16.12 17.93
C PRO A 191 7.60 15.02 17.76
N LEU A 192 7.48 14.23 16.70
CA LEU A 192 8.37 13.12 16.39
C LEU A 192 9.55 13.61 15.54
N ARG A 193 10.77 13.34 16.02
CA ARG A 193 12.00 13.56 15.28
C ARG A 193 12.16 12.51 14.18
N LEU A 194 12.27 12.99 12.93
CA LEU A 194 12.57 12.17 11.77
C LEU A 194 13.67 12.84 10.93
N HIS A 195 14.86 12.24 10.97
CA HIS A 195 16.09 12.65 10.29
C HIS A 195 16.39 14.15 10.37
N GLY A 196 16.41 14.71 11.58
CA GLY A 196 16.81 16.09 11.84
C GLY A 196 15.71 17.16 11.70
N TYR A 197 14.48 16.77 11.35
CA TYR A 197 13.29 17.63 11.54
C TYR A 197 12.42 17.08 12.65
N HIS A 198 11.57 17.96 13.17
CA HIS A 198 10.57 17.64 14.18
C HIS A 198 9.21 17.85 13.55
N TRP A 199 8.38 16.81 13.62
CA TRP A 199 7.07 16.80 12.99
C TRP A 199 6.03 16.61 14.09
N ALA A 200 5.13 17.56 14.28
CA ALA A 200 3.92 17.27 15.04
C ALA A 200 3.04 16.36 14.18
N ILE A 201 2.81 15.13 14.68
CA ILE A 201 2.03 14.11 13.99
C ILE A 201 0.91 13.63 14.92
N GLY A 202 -0.32 13.63 14.42
CA GLY A 202 -1.46 12.97 15.05
C GLY A 202 -1.63 11.55 14.53
N PHE A 203 -1.79 10.60 15.45
CA PHE A 203 -1.95 9.17 15.19
C PHE A 203 -3.24 8.62 15.80
N THR A 204 -3.82 7.61 15.15
CA THR A 204 -4.85 6.72 15.73
C THR A 204 -4.24 5.35 16.00
N LYS A 205 -4.49 4.79 17.19
CA LYS A 205 -4.14 3.40 17.50
C LYS A 205 -5.16 2.43 16.89
N ALA A 206 -4.68 1.48 16.10
CA ALA A 206 -5.46 0.40 15.49
C ALA A 206 -4.66 -0.92 15.53
N ASN A 207 -5.17 -1.94 16.21
CA ASN A 207 -4.56 -3.26 16.40
C ASN A 207 -3.11 -3.19 16.92
N GLY A 208 -2.86 -2.35 17.93
CA GLY A 208 -1.51 -2.14 18.48
C GLY A 208 -0.54 -1.34 17.59
N VAL A 209 -1.02 -0.73 16.51
CA VAL A 209 -0.22 0.06 15.56
C VAL A 209 -0.74 1.50 15.52
N LEU A 210 0.16 2.48 15.49
CA LEU A 210 -0.19 3.89 15.31
C LEU A 210 -0.16 4.25 13.82
N ARG A 211 -1.20 4.92 13.32
CA ARG A 211 -1.26 5.41 11.93
C ARG A 211 -1.64 6.88 11.89
N SER A 212 -0.90 7.69 11.13
CA SER A 212 -1.26 9.09 10.94
C SER A 212 -2.46 9.22 10.01
N ASP A 213 -3.24 10.29 10.17
CA ASP A 213 -4.38 10.58 9.31
C ASP A 213 -4.53 12.08 9.00
N GLU A 214 -3.52 12.88 9.37
CA GLU A 214 -3.49 14.33 9.23
C GLU A 214 -2.13 14.80 8.67
N PRO A 215 -2.07 16.02 8.08
CA PRO A 215 -0.82 16.60 7.60
C PRO A 215 0.24 16.71 8.68
N LEU A 216 1.50 16.43 8.30
CA LEU A 216 2.63 16.63 9.19
C LEU A 216 2.96 18.12 9.28
N VAL A 217 3.11 18.61 10.50
CA VAL A 217 3.45 20.01 10.76
C VAL A 217 4.90 20.08 11.23
N VAL A 218 5.76 20.75 10.46
CA VAL A 218 7.13 21.03 10.92
C VAL A 218 7.05 21.96 12.13
N CYS A 219 7.71 21.58 13.21
CA CYS A 219 7.66 22.32 14.46
C CYS A 219 9.01 22.34 15.18
N GLY A 220 9.05 23.02 16.33
CA GLY A 220 10.19 23.02 17.23
C GLY A 220 9.70 22.94 18.67
N PHE A 221 10.35 22.07 19.46
CA PHE A 221 10.08 21.89 20.88
C PHE A 221 11.39 21.81 21.64
N VAL A 222 11.31 22.01 22.96
CA VAL A 222 12.45 21.73 23.86
C VAL A 222 12.77 20.24 23.80
N ALA A 223 14.07 19.90 23.84
CA ALA A 223 14.54 18.52 23.70
C ALA A 223 14.02 17.63 24.84
N MET A 224 13.59 16.41 24.49
CA MET A 224 13.34 15.35 25.47
C MET A 224 14.59 15.13 26.33
N GLN A 225 14.38 14.97 27.64
CA GLN A 225 15.41 14.69 28.64
C GLN A 225 15.21 13.29 29.22
N GLY A 226 16.17 12.81 30.02
CA GLY A 226 16.06 11.48 30.65
C GLY A 226 16.43 10.33 29.71
N ASP A 227 15.89 9.15 29.96
CA ASP A 227 16.23 7.90 29.26
C ASP A 227 15.69 7.85 27.82
N GLY A 228 14.71 8.71 27.51
CA GLY A 228 14.19 8.96 26.17
C GLY A 228 14.95 10.05 25.40
N ALA A 229 15.98 10.66 26.00
CA ALA A 229 16.78 11.69 25.33
C ALA A 229 17.57 11.10 24.15
N TRP A 230 17.46 11.76 22.99
CA TRP A 230 18.23 11.37 21.82
C TRP A 230 19.57 12.10 21.75
N ASN A 231 20.65 11.32 21.64
CA ASN A 231 21.99 11.83 21.44
C ASN A 231 22.34 11.88 19.95
N ARG A 232 22.53 13.10 19.46
CA ARG A 232 22.92 13.33 18.06
C ARG A 232 24.26 12.67 17.75
N ASN A 233 24.28 11.74 16.81
CA ASN A 233 25.49 11.07 16.36
C ASN A 233 26.27 11.97 15.38
N ARG A 234 26.83 13.05 15.91
CA ARG A 234 27.59 14.07 15.17
C ARG A 234 29.06 13.67 15.07
N ARG A 235 29.61 13.76 13.87
CA ARG A 235 31.04 13.60 13.58
C ARG A 235 31.57 14.86 12.92
N THR A 236 32.80 15.24 13.25
CA THR A 236 33.48 16.40 12.68
C THR A 236 34.52 15.92 11.69
N VAL A 237 34.47 16.43 10.45
CA VAL A 237 35.52 16.18 9.47
C VAL A 237 36.76 16.97 9.93
N PRO A 238 37.92 16.31 10.17
CA PRO A 238 39.08 16.98 10.73
C PRO A 238 39.56 18.15 9.87
N GLY A 239 39.77 19.31 10.49
CA GLY A 239 40.38 20.49 9.87
C GLY A 239 39.49 21.29 8.92
N THR A 240 38.20 20.95 8.75
CA THR A 240 37.34 21.61 7.75
C THR A 240 36.17 22.41 8.32
N GLY A 241 35.89 22.28 9.63
CA GLY A 241 34.71 22.89 10.25
C GLY A 241 33.37 22.31 9.79
N VAL A 242 33.40 21.20 9.04
CA VAL A 242 32.21 20.47 8.56
C VAL A 242 31.83 19.39 9.54
N HIS A 243 30.53 19.29 9.83
CA HIS A 243 29.96 18.31 10.74
C HIS A 243 28.86 17.50 10.04
N LEU A 244 28.90 16.19 10.21
CA LEU A 244 27.90 15.26 9.69
C LEU A 244 27.17 14.58 10.85
N SER A 245 25.85 14.53 10.82
CA SER A 245 25.04 13.87 11.85
C SER A 245 24.12 12.83 11.24
N TRP A 246 24.13 11.61 11.79
CA TRP A 246 23.20 10.53 11.43
C TRP A 246 22.17 10.36 12.53
N GLU A 247 20.92 10.08 12.15
CA GLU A 247 19.88 9.74 13.13
C GLU A 247 19.81 8.25 13.39
N ASP A 248 19.92 7.46 12.31
CA ASP A 248 19.85 6.00 12.35
C ASP A 248 21.14 5.40 11.77
N GLY A 249 21.44 4.15 12.14
CA GLY A 249 22.58 3.39 11.62
C GLY A 249 23.91 3.63 12.34
N THR A 250 24.93 2.85 11.95
CA THR A 250 26.28 2.97 12.51
C THR A 250 26.95 4.21 11.94
N PRO A 251 27.50 5.13 12.77
CA PRO A 251 28.21 6.30 12.27
C PRO A 251 29.37 5.90 11.35
N LEU A 252 29.40 6.48 10.16
CA LEU A 252 30.49 6.28 9.21
C LEU A 252 31.72 7.07 9.67
N PRO A 253 32.95 6.54 9.48
CA PRO A 253 34.17 7.32 9.64
C PRO A 253 34.17 8.51 8.69
N VAL A 254 34.50 9.70 9.19
CA VAL A 254 34.48 10.95 8.40
C VAL A 254 35.88 11.50 8.12
N ASP A 255 36.92 10.96 8.75
CA ASP A 255 38.31 11.42 8.58
C ASP A 255 38.78 11.30 7.13
N GLN A 256 38.28 10.27 6.43
CA GLN A 256 38.58 10.02 5.02
C GLN A 256 37.96 11.04 4.05
N LEU A 257 37.08 11.93 4.53
CA LEU A 257 36.45 12.97 3.72
C LEU A 257 37.28 14.26 3.65
N THR A 258 38.31 14.42 4.48
CA THR A 258 39.14 15.63 4.47
C THR A 258 39.70 15.96 3.07
N PRO A 259 40.26 15.01 2.29
CA PRO A 259 40.74 15.30 0.92
C PRO A 259 39.62 15.64 -0.08
N ALA A 260 38.40 15.16 0.16
CA ALA A 260 37.26 15.41 -0.73
C ALA A 260 36.81 16.87 -0.71
N LEU A 261 37.04 17.54 0.42
CA LEU A 261 36.65 18.92 0.65
C LEU A 261 37.72 19.93 0.17
N THR A 262 38.94 19.50 -0.16
CA THR A 262 39.98 20.43 -0.62
C THR A 262 39.83 20.87 -2.08
N HIS A 263 38.89 20.28 -2.83
CA HIS A 263 38.68 20.53 -4.25
C HIS A 263 37.31 21.18 -4.49
N GLU A 264 37.16 21.91 -5.59
CA GLU A 264 35.85 22.45 -5.98
C GLU A 264 34.85 21.31 -6.21
N PRO A 265 33.60 21.45 -5.73
CA PRO A 265 32.59 20.43 -5.92
C PRO A 265 32.13 20.39 -7.38
N THR A 266 31.81 19.17 -7.82
CA THR A 266 30.97 18.99 -9.00
C THR A 266 29.54 19.45 -8.72
N VAL A 267 28.88 20.09 -9.69
CA VAL A 267 27.50 20.57 -9.54
C VAL A 267 26.60 19.82 -10.50
N THR A 268 25.59 19.14 -9.96
CA THR A 268 24.52 18.50 -10.73
C THR A 268 23.25 19.32 -10.58
N ARG A 269 22.76 19.87 -11.70
CA ARG A 269 21.52 20.64 -11.78
C ARG A 269 20.33 19.70 -11.89
N THR A 270 19.28 19.94 -11.08
CA THR A 270 18.09 19.08 -11.09
C THR A 270 17.05 19.54 -12.10
N GLY A 271 17.06 20.82 -12.49
CA GLY A 271 16.01 21.48 -13.25
C GLY A 271 14.73 21.76 -12.45
N ILE A 272 14.69 21.37 -11.16
CA ILE A 272 13.51 21.51 -10.31
C ILE A 272 13.57 22.84 -9.56
N THR A 273 12.52 23.64 -9.68
CA THR A 273 12.46 24.98 -9.10
C THR A 273 11.48 25.07 -7.94
N VAL A 274 11.73 25.97 -6.99
CA VAL A 274 10.94 26.21 -5.78
C VAL A 274 10.80 27.72 -5.56
N GLY A 275 9.62 28.17 -5.14
CA GLY A 275 9.39 29.56 -4.76
C GLY A 275 10.14 29.90 -3.46
N GLY A 276 10.50 31.17 -3.26
CA GLY A 276 11.31 31.57 -2.09
C GLY A 276 10.66 31.37 -0.72
N GLN A 277 9.35 31.14 -0.67
CA GLN A 277 8.60 30.81 0.56
C GLN A 277 7.87 29.47 0.44
N GLU A 278 8.12 28.70 -0.61
CA GLU A 278 7.51 27.39 -0.78
C GLU A 278 8.24 26.36 0.10
N PRO A 279 7.54 25.68 1.03
CA PRO A 279 8.16 24.71 1.91
C PRO A 279 8.59 23.46 1.13
N PHE A 280 9.76 22.92 1.47
CA PHE A 280 10.30 21.70 0.87
C PHE A 280 10.80 20.71 1.94
N ASP A 281 10.33 20.83 3.17
CA ASP A 281 10.69 19.95 4.30
C ASP A 281 10.33 18.49 4.01
N LEU A 282 9.24 18.25 3.26
CA LEU A 282 8.85 16.93 2.81
C LEU A 282 9.87 16.30 1.83
N LEU A 283 10.51 17.08 0.96
CA LEU A 283 11.60 16.56 0.13
C LEU A 283 12.75 16.04 1.01
N GLN A 284 13.04 16.75 2.10
CA GLN A 284 14.12 16.38 3.01
C GLN A 284 13.84 15.06 3.73
N LEU A 285 12.60 14.84 4.18
CA LEU A 285 12.19 13.57 4.79
C LEU A 285 12.16 12.43 3.75
N TYR A 286 11.77 12.72 2.50
CA TYR A 286 11.79 11.74 1.42
C TYR A 286 13.22 11.26 1.14
N LEU A 287 14.16 12.20 0.97
CA LEU A 287 15.57 11.88 0.73
C LEU A 287 16.16 11.04 1.87
N ALA A 288 15.76 11.29 3.11
CA ALA A 288 16.22 10.53 4.26
C ALA A 288 15.89 9.04 4.20
N GLY A 289 14.68 8.69 3.71
CA GLY A 289 14.29 7.30 3.54
C GLY A 289 14.68 6.69 2.18
N ALA A 290 14.92 7.52 1.16
CA ALA A 290 15.26 7.07 -0.20
C ALA A 290 16.76 6.86 -0.43
N LEU A 291 17.62 7.46 0.40
CA LEU A 291 19.07 7.44 0.23
C LEU A 291 19.76 6.73 1.40
N PRO A 292 20.31 5.51 1.20
CA PRO A 292 21.15 4.87 2.20
C PRO A 292 22.32 5.77 2.61
N GLY A 293 22.64 5.82 3.90
CA GLY A 293 23.72 6.66 4.42
C GLY A 293 23.42 8.16 4.44
N PHE A 294 22.14 8.55 4.35
CA PHE A 294 21.69 9.92 4.53
C PHE A 294 22.17 10.50 5.87
N CYS A 295 22.63 11.75 5.83
CA CYS A 295 23.07 12.51 6.99
C CYS A 295 22.74 14.00 6.84
N ARG A 296 22.88 14.71 7.96
CA ARG A 296 22.75 16.16 8.04
C ARG A 296 24.12 16.80 8.06
N LEU A 297 24.35 17.75 7.15
CA LEU A 297 25.58 18.52 7.05
C LEU A 297 25.41 19.90 7.66
N GLU A 298 26.30 20.24 8.58
CA GLU A 298 26.44 21.56 9.21
C GLU A 298 27.86 22.09 8.99
N ALA A 299 28.00 23.40 8.99
CA ALA A 299 29.28 24.08 8.88
C ALA A 299 29.32 25.26 9.87
N ASN A 300 30.41 25.40 10.64
CA ASN A 300 30.61 26.47 11.63
C ASN A 300 30.80 27.87 11.02
N PRO A 301 29.85 28.81 11.11
CA PRO A 301 29.81 30.05 10.32
C PRO A 301 31.07 30.94 10.34
N ASP A 302 31.93 30.80 11.35
CA ASP A 302 33.18 31.57 11.52
C ASP A 302 34.45 30.86 11.00
N SER A 303 34.32 29.71 10.33
CA SER A 303 35.47 28.97 9.77
C SER A 303 35.53 29.08 8.25
N ASP A 304 36.76 29.03 7.71
CA ASP A 304 37.00 29.04 6.26
C ASP A 304 36.50 27.71 5.70
N HIS A 305 35.23 27.71 5.29
CA HIS A 305 34.52 26.50 4.91
C HIS A 305 34.99 26.00 3.55
N GLN A 306 35.41 24.74 3.53
CA GLN A 306 35.68 24.01 2.29
C GLN A 306 34.39 23.60 1.54
N ILE A 307 33.23 24.08 1.99
CA ILE A 307 31.91 23.87 1.37
C ILE A 307 31.48 25.18 0.70
N LEU A 308 31.16 25.11 -0.60
CA LEU A 308 30.68 26.27 -1.36
C LEU A 308 29.26 26.63 -0.94
N ASN A 309 29.02 27.82 -0.39
CA ASN A 309 27.73 28.29 0.15
C ASN A 309 27.18 27.37 1.28
N PRO A 310 27.75 27.45 2.50
CA PRO A 310 27.37 26.59 3.62
C PRO A 310 25.90 26.77 4.03
N PRO A 311 25.26 25.72 4.57
CA PRO A 311 23.89 25.83 5.06
C PRO A 311 23.78 26.78 6.27
N PRO A 312 22.63 27.44 6.48
CA PRO A 312 22.38 28.24 7.67
C PRO A 312 22.51 27.38 8.95
N PRO A 313 22.95 27.96 10.09
CA PRO A 313 23.17 27.19 11.34
C PRO A 313 21.96 26.43 11.86
N HIS A 314 20.75 26.95 11.62
CA HIS A 314 19.48 26.36 12.06
C HIS A 314 18.85 25.42 11.03
N TRP A 315 19.48 25.25 9.85
CA TRP A 315 18.93 24.47 8.75
C TRP A 315 20.01 23.60 8.08
N PRO A 316 20.39 22.47 8.70
CA PRO A 316 21.39 21.58 8.15
C PRO A 316 20.98 20.98 6.80
N ALA A 317 21.94 20.90 5.87
CA ALA A 317 21.71 20.39 4.53
C ALA A 317 21.52 18.86 4.53
N ALA A 318 20.65 18.35 3.64
CA ALA A 318 20.62 16.93 3.30
C ALA A 318 21.93 16.53 2.60
N ALA A 319 22.54 15.44 3.05
CA ALA A 319 23.78 14.93 2.50
C ALA A 319 23.84 13.40 2.49
N ILE A 320 24.69 12.83 1.63
CA ILE A 320 25.01 11.39 1.60
C ILE A 320 26.52 11.19 1.52
N VAL A 321 27.02 10.17 2.20
CA VAL A 321 28.43 9.76 2.13
C VAL A 321 28.55 8.48 1.31
N ARG A 322 29.52 8.45 0.39
CA ARG A 322 29.85 7.31 -0.48
C ARG A 322 31.36 7.09 -0.46
N GLY A 323 31.83 6.19 0.40
CA GLY A 323 33.27 5.97 0.60
C GLY A 323 33.98 7.28 1.00
N THR A 324 34.95 7.69 0.19
CA THR A 324 35.72 8.94 0.37
C THR A 324 35.05 10.17 -0.25
N SER A 325 33.83 10.05 -0.76
CA SER A 325 33.09 11.14 -1.41
C SER A 325 31.81 11.50 -0.66
N LEU A 326 31.34 12.73 -0.86
CA LEU A 326 30.18 13.32 -0.18
C LEU A 326 29.33 14.09 -1.20
N ALA A 327 28.01 13.96 -1.16
CA ALA A 327 27.11 14.84 -1.89
C ALA A 327 26.14 15.53 -0.95
N ARG A 328 25.78 16.78 -1.26
CA ARG A 328 24.78 17.55 -0.51
C ARG A 328 23.81 18.27 -1.43
N MET A 329 22.56 18.37 -1.00
CA MET A 329 21.56 19.21 -1.66
C MET A 329 21.68 20.67 -1.19
N THR A 330 21.57 21.60 -2.11
CA THR A 330 21.44 23.04 -1.87
C THR A 330 20.47 23.64 -2.88
N HIS A 331 20.28 24.96 -2.85
CA HIS A 331 19.43 25.67 -3.80
C HIS A 331 20.12 26.94 -4.26
N GLU A 332 20.01 27.24 -5.55
CA GLU A 332 20.58 28.43 -6.18
C GLU A 332 19.48 29.35 -6.67
N ARG A 333 19.61 30.66 -6.44
CA ARG A 333 18.66 31.65 -6.94
C ARG A 333 18.82 31.78 -8.45
N ILE A 334 17.73 31.57 -9.19
CA ILE A 334 17.71 31.66 -10.67
C ILE A 334 16.92 32.88 -11.17
N GLY A 335 16.20 33.59 -10.30
CA GLY A 335 15.47 34.81 -10.66
C GLY A 335 14.62 35.34 -9.50
N ASP A 336 13.84 36.39 -9.77
CA ASP A 336 12.98 37.04 -8.76
C ASP A 336 11.65 36.31 -8.53
N GLY A 337 11.24 35.41 -9.44
CA GLY A 337 9.95 34.71 -9.38
C GLY A 337 8.75 35.62 -9.62
N ASP A 338 7.57 35.02 -9.80
CA ASP A 338 6.33 35.77 -10.10
C ASP A 338 5.80 36.55 -8.89
N ASP A 339 6.16 36.13 -7.67
CA ASP A 339 5.76 36.75 -6.40
C ASP A 339 6.78 37.76 -5.87
N GLY A 340 7.89 37.99 -6.59
CA GLY A 340 8.99 38.84 -6.17
C GLY A 340 9.80 38.30 -4.97
N LYS A 341 9.52 37.07 -4.50
CA LYS A 341 10.18 36.47 -3.32
C LYS A 341 11.37 35.59 -3.69
N GLY A 342 11.74 35.57 -4.96
CA GLY A 342 12.82 34.77 -5.51
C GLY A 342 12.33 33.41 -6.01
N ARG A 343 12.95 32.93 -7.08
CA ARG A 343 12.82 31.57 -7.59
C ARG A 343 14.17 30.88 -7.49
N TYR A 344 14.17 29.68 -6.95
CA TYR A 344 15.36 28.90 -6.69
C TYR A 344 15.31 27.58 -7.44
N GLU A 345 16.47 27.03 -7.81
CA GLU A 345 16.61 25.68 -8.34
C GLU A 345 17.28 24.78 -7.30
N PHE A 346 16.77 23.57 -7.08
CA PHE A 346 17.51 22.57 -6.31
C PHE A 346 18.73 22.11 -7.11
N VAL A 347 19.89 22.12 -6.46
CA VAL A 347 21.17 21.70 -7.04
C VAL A 347 21.88 20.79 -6.06
N VAL A 348 22.64 19.82 -6.58
CA VAL A 348 23.41 18.89 -5.75
C VAL A 348 24.90 19.10 -5.99
N GLN A 349 25.64 19.32 -4.91
CA GLN A 349 27.10 19.48 -4.94
C GLN A 349 27.77 18.18 -4.50
N GLY A 350 28.67 17.65 -5.32
CA GLY A 350 29.44 16.43 -5.08
C GLY A 350 30.92 16.70 -4.87
N TYR A 351 31.46 16.26 -3.73
CA TYR A 351 32.83 16.43 -3.26
C TYR A 351 33.60 15.10 -3.32
N GLY A 352 34.89 15.17 -3.70
CA GLY A 352 35.77 14.00 -3.87
C GLY A 352 35.68 13.33 -5.24
N ASP A 353 36.57 12.36 -5.49
CA ASP A 353 36.77 11.72 -6.80
C ASP A 353 35.50 11.11 -7.40
N GLN A 354 34.60 10.60 -6.55
CA GLN A 354 33.32 10.01 -6.94
C GLN A 354 32.12 10.87 -6.50
N GLY A 355 32.37 12.14 -6.14
CA GLY A 355 31.34 13.09 -5.72
C GLY A 355 30.26 13.30 -6.77
N HIS A 356 30.63 13.28 -8.05
CA HIS A 356 29.70 13.43 -9.17
C HIS A 356 28.66 12.30 -9.25
N LEU A 357 29.04 11.04 -8.96
CA LEU A 357 28.11 9.91 -8.92
C LEU A 357 27.13 10.04 -7.74
N ALA A 358 27.63 10.41 -6.56
CA ALA A 358 26.79 10.67 -5.40
C ALA A 358 25.83 11.85 -5.65
N ALA A 359 26.28 12.89 -6.35
CA ALA A 359 25.45 14.03 -6.70
C ALA A 359 24.34 13.66 -7.69
N GLN A 360 24.65 12.84 -8.70
CA GLN A 360 23.66 12.30 -9.64
C GLN A 360 22.62 11.43 -8.93
N GLU A 361 23.04 10.52 -8.04
CA GLU A 361 22.15 9.66 -7.25
C GLU A 361 21.11 10.49 -6.48
N MET A 362 21.56 11.51 -5.73
CA MET A 362 20.66 12.38 -4.99
C MET A 362 19.78 13.24 -5.91
N ALA A 363 20.32 13.76 -7.01
CA ALA A 363 19.57 14.57 -7.98
C ALA A 363 18.41 13.77 -8.60
N GLU A 364 18.63 12.49 -8.93
CA GLU A 364 17.57 11.61 -9.44
C GLU A 364 16.47 11.36 -8.39
N ARG A 365 16.82 11.28 -7.09
CA ARG A 365 15.81 11.21 -6.03
C ARG A 365 15.03 12.51 -5.86
N VAL A 366 15.65 13.68 -6.03
CA VAL A 366 14.94 14.97 -6.07
C VAL A 366 13.95 15.03 -7.24
N LYS A 367 14.37 14.63 -8.44
CA LYS A 367 13.50 14.59 -9.63
C LYS A 367 12.35 13.60 -9.45
N THR A 368 12.64 12.44 -8.87
CA THR A 368 11.63 11.43 -8.53
C THR A 368 10.60 12.04 -7.58
N TRP A 369 11.02 12.61 -6.45
CA TRP A 369 10.10 13.29 -5.53
C TRP A 369 9.31 14.42 -6.19
N HIS A 370 9.92 15.21 -7.07
CA HIS A 370 9.19 16.28 -7.75
C HIS A 370 8.08 15.73 -8.65
N ARG A 371 8.40 14.71 -9.45
CA ARG A 371 7.49 14.08 -10.42
C ARG A 371 6.35 13.30 -9.74
N ILE A 372 6.61 12.81 -8.54
CA ILE A 372 5.83 11.75 -7.90
C ILE A 372 5.27 12.17 -6.56
N HIS A 373 5.85 13.07 -5.79
CA HIS A 373 5.39 13.29 -4.41
C HIS A 373 5.09 14.76 -4.13
N ARG A 374 5.69 15.68 -4.88
CA ARG A 374 5.48 17.11 -4.70
C ARG A 374 4.06 17.53 -5.09
N GLY A 375 3.26 17.89 -4.09
CA GLY A 375 1.85 18.27 -4.25
C GLY A 375 0.87 17.16 -3.87
N ALA A 376 1.37 15.98 -3.48
CA ALA A 376 0.56 14.87 -2.97
C ALA A 376 -0.23 15.24 -1.73
N ARG A 377 -1.18 14.38 -1.33
CA ARG A 377 -1.64 14.37 0.05
C ARG A 377 -0.45 14.20 1.02
N CYS A 378 -0.65 14.50 2.29
CA CYS A 378 0.43 14.34 3.27
C CYS A 378 0.91 12.88 3.37
N PRO A 379 2.23 12.64 3.60
CA PRO A 379 2.75 11.31 3.89
C PRO A 379 1.99 10.61 5.02
N LEU A 380 1.76 9.31 4.85
CA LEU A 380 1.20 8.46 5.88
C LEU A 380 2.34 7.86 6.71
N VAL A 381 2.31 8.07 8.01
CA VAL A 381 3.31 7.57 8.95
C VAL A 381 2.68 6.45 9.77
N THR A 382 3.31 5.28 9.77
CA THR A 382 2.90 4.14 10.58
C THR A 382 3.98 3.80 11.60
N VAL A 383 3.62 3.68 12.87
CA VAL A 383 4.55 3.31 13.94
C VAL A 383 4.12 2.00 14.57
N ARG A 384 5.05 1.04 14.63
CA ARG A 384 4.86 -0.29 15.23
C ARG A 384 5.82 -0.48 16.41
N PRO A 385 5.43 -1.20 17.47
CA PRO A 385 6.38 -1.68 18.46
C PRO A 385 7.50 -2.48 17.78
N ALA A 386 8.73 -2.32 18.25
CA ALA A 386 9.86 -3.11 17.79
C ALA A 386 9.68 -4.58 18.22
N VAL A 387 10.05 -5.52 17.36
CA VAL A 387 10.05 -6.95 17.71
C VAL A 387 11.33 -7.26 18.47
N ASP A 388 11.22 -7.87 19.65
CA ASP A 388 12.36 -8.26 20.48
C ASP A 388 13.43 -9.02 19.67
N GLY A 389 14.64 -8.47 19.64
CA GLY A 389 15.81 -9.09 18.98
C GLY A 389 16.04 -8.74 17.52
N ALA A 390 15.23 -7.88 16.89
CA ALA A 390 15.53 -7.34 15.57
C ALA A 390 16.68 -6.30 15.67
N PRO A 391 17.76 -6.40 14.86
CA PRO A 391 18.82 -5.40 14.88
C PRO A 391 18.25 -4.02 14.53
N ALA A 392 18.61 -3.00 15.33
CA ALA A 392 18.44 -1.62 14.92
C ALA A 392 19.39 -1.34 13.75
N GLY A 393 18.83 -1.39 12.54
CA GLY A 393 19.51 -1.02 11.31
C GLY A 393 19.87 -2.21 10.41
N LEU A 394 19.59 -2.01 9.12
CA LEU A 394 20.05 -2.77 7.94
C LEU A 394 19.07 -3.74 7.26
N ASP A 395 17.76 -3.65 7.50
CA ASP A 395 16.82 -4.15 6.49
C ASP A 395 16.59 -3.01 5.48
N GLY A 396 17.18 -3.12 4.29
CA GLY A 396 17.23 -2.11 3.23
C GLY A 396 15.87 -1.73 2.60
N ASN A 397 14.80 -1.67 3.40
CA ASN A 397 13.49 -1.19 2.99
C ASN A 397 13.48 0.34 3.02
N PRO A 398 13.28 1.01 1.88
CA PRO A 398 13.23 2.46 1.82
C PRO A 398 12.11 3.01 2.71
N HIS A 399 12.38 4.15 3.35
CA HIS A 399 11.45 4.87 4.23
C HIS A 399 10.98 4.10 5.48
N VAL A 400 11.78 3.15 5.97
CA VAL A 400 11.57 2.52 7.29
C VAL A 400 12.72 2.93 8.23
N PHE A 401 12.37 3.51 9.38
CA PHE A 401 13.28 4.06 10.38
C PHE A 401 13.17 3.23 11.66
N ALA A 402 14.30 2.68 12.12
CA ALA A 402 14.35 1.89 13.36
C ALA A 402 14.67 2.81 14.54
N LYS A 403 13.86 2.74 15.60
CA LYS A 403 14.04 3.44 16.87
C LYS A 403 14.34 2.42 17.99
N LYS A 404 14.45 2.88 19.24
CA LYS A 404 14.75 2.03 20.41
C LYS A 404 13.59 1.10 20.75
N HIS A 405 12.37 1.59 20.70
CA HIS A 405 11.13 0.91 21.06
C HIS A 405 10.21 0.68 19.86
N THR A 406 10.39 1.43 18.78
CA THR A 406 9.47 1.40 17.64
C THR A 406 10.18 1.28 16.28
N SER A 407 9.40 0.89 15.27
CA SER A 407 9.75 1.00 13.86
C SER A 407 8.74 1.94 13.19
N VAL A 408 9.26 2.98 12.52
CA VAL A 408 8.47 4.02 11.86
C VAL A 408 8.58 3.82 10.35
N SER A 409 7.47 3.60 9.64
CA SER A 409 7.44 3.57 8.17
C SER A 409 6.73 4.81 7.63
N VAL A 410 7.29 5.43 6.59
CA VAL A 410 6.69 6.60 5.91
C VAL A 410 6.30 6.23 4.49
N ASP A 411 5.01 6.37 4.21
CA ASP A 411 4.41 6.08 2.92
C ASP A 411 4.14 7.38 2.22
N TRP A 412 4.74 7.53 1.04
CA TRP A 412 4.71 8.77 0.31
C TRP A 412 3.59 8.73 -0.71
N PRO A 413 2.37 9.23 -0.46
CA PRO A 413 1.33 9.36 -1.48
C PRO A 413 1.86 10.24 -2.60
N ILE A 414 1.16 10.27 -3.71
CA ILE A 414 1.70 10.93 -4.88
C ILE A 414 0.89 12.14 -5.32
N ALA A 415 1.66 13.05 -5.90
CA ALA A 415 1.28 14.31 -6.45
C ALA A 415 0.22 14.20 -7.55
N PRO A 416 -0.88 14.90 -7.39
CA PRO A 416 -1.81 15.19 -8.46
C PRO A 416 -1.35 16.42 -9.26
N VAL A 417 -1.59 16.42 -10.57
CA VAL A 417 -1.10 17.49 -11.43
C VAL A 417 -1.88 18.79 -11.27
N ALA A 418 -1.12 19.88 -11.20
CA ALA A 418 -1.62 21.25 -11.28
C ALA A 418 -2.25 21.51 -12.65
N VAL A 419 -3.57 21.73 -12.66
CA VAL A 419 -4.26 22.37 -13.78
C VAL A 419 -4.21 23.88 -13.49
N GLY A 420 -3.67 24.67 -14.43
CA GLY A 420 -3.67 26.12 -14.30
C GLY A 420 -5.10 26.67 -14.16
N GLU A 421 -5.31 27.61 -13.24
CA GLU A 421 -6.55 28.38 -13.08
C GLU A 421 -6.39 29.80 -13.66
N PRO A 422 -7.46 30.61 -13.85
CA PRO A 422 -8.58 30.37 -14.77
C PRO A 422 -8.91 31.63 -15.61
N GLU A 423 -9.49 31.49 -16.80
CA GLU A 423 -10.25 32.60 -17.41
C GLU A 423 -11.77 32.38 -17.20
N THR A 424 -12.38 33.44 -16.67
CA THR A 424 -13.77 33.66 -16.29
C THR A 424 -14.84 32.90 -17.10
N ALA A 425 -15.80 32.26 -16.40
CA ALA A 425 -17.25 32.48 -16.62
C ALA A 425 -18.13 31.56 -15.74
N ASN A 426 -19.03 32.24 -15.01
CA ASN A 426 -20.33 31.80 -14.49
C ASN A 426 -20.45 30.64 -13.49
N ALA A 427 -21.02 31.01 -12.34
CA ALA A 427 -21.47 30.17 -11.26
C ALA A 427 -22.31 28.96 -11.74
N PRO A 428 -22.11 27.76 -11.17
CA PRO A 428 -22.96 26.63 -11.49
C PRO A 428 -24.29 26.76 -10.74
N SER A 429 -25.37 26.68 -11.51
CA SER A 429 -26.71 26.36 -11.04
C SER A 429 -26.68 25.13 -10.13
N ARG A 430 -27.42 25.21 -9.01
CA ARG A 430 -27.73 24.09 -8.10
C ARG A 430 -28.02 22.79 -8.87
N VAL A 431 -27.09 21.83 -8.79
CA VAL A 431 -27.32 20.42 -9.16
C VAL A 431 -27.79 19.67 -7.91
N PRO A 432 -28.81 18.79 -7.97
CA PRO A 432 -29.36 18.11 -6.79
C PRO A 432 -28.38 17.06 -6.23
N ALA A 433 -28.53 16.77 -4.93
CA ALA A 433 -27.69 15.87 -4.12
C ALA A 433 -27.38 14.51 -4.79
N SER A 434 -26.08 14.13 -4.83
CA SER A 434 -25.64 12.82 -5.33
C SER A 434 -25.85 11.71 -4.30
N SER A 435 -26.22 10.52 -4.79
CA SER A 435 -26.42 9.32 -3.97
C SER A 435 -25.08 8.70 -3.56
N ALA A 436 -24.73 8.77 -2.29
CA ALA A 436 -23.53 8.12 -1.74
C ALA A 436 -23.52 6.60 -1.98
N THR A 437 -22.36 6.04 -2.34
CA THR A 437 -22.15 4.63 -2.75
C THR A 437 -21.07 3.94 -1.90
N GLY A 438 -21.12 2.61 -1.81
CA GLY A 438 -20.24 1.78 -1.01
C GLY A 438 -20.51 1.83 0.49
N ARG A 439 -19.64 1.18 1.24
CA ARG A 439 -19.68 1.08 2.70
C ARG A 439 -18.39 1.66 3.31
N PRO A 440 -18.37 2.05 4.59
CA PRO A 440 -17.15 2.58 5.22
C PRO A 440 -15.96 1.60 5.19
N ASP A 441 -16.23 0.29 5.13
CA ASP A 441 -15.25 -0.79 5.05
C ASP A 441 -14.81 -1.12 3.61
N THR A 442 -15.49 -0.65 2.57
CA THR A 442 -15.05 -0.89 1.18
C THR A 442 -13.89 0.01 0.78
N ARG A 443 -13.13 -0.43 -0.23
CA ARG A 443 -11.96 0.27 -0.78
C ARG A 443 -12.16 0.49 -2.28
N LEU A 444 -11.90 1.69 -2.76
CA LEU A 444 -11.88 2.02 -4.20
C LEU A 444 -10.46 2.40 -4.61
N VAL A 445 -9.83 1.55 -5.42
CA VAL A 445 -8.51 1.78 -5.99
C VAL A 445 -8.67 2.06 -7.47
N VAL A 446 -8.11 3.15 -7.97
CA VAL A 446 -8.07 3.45 -9.41
C VAL A 446 -6.63 3.40 -9.89
N ILE A 447 -6.31 2.67 -10.96
CA ILE A 447 -4.95 2.50 -11.48
C ILE A 447 -4.89 2.94 -12.94
N ARG A 448 -4.23 4.08 -13.18
CA ARG A 448 -4.04 4.72 -14.47
C ARG A 448 -2.61 4.60 -14.99
N GLY A 449 -2.35 5.03 -16.22
CA GLY A 449 -1.02 5.05 -16.84
C GLY A 449 -1.02 4.63 -18.30
N ASN A 450 0.04 5.00 -19.03
CA ASN A 450 0.20 4.71 -20.46
C ASN A 450 0.23 3.20 -20.77
N SER A 451 0.14 2.84 -22.06
CA SER A 451 0.24 1.43 -22.48
C SER A 451 1.50 0.75 -21.92
N ALA A 452 1.44 -0.55 -21.64
CA ALA A 452 2.56 -1.35 -21.07
C ALA A 452 3.17 -0.82 -19.74
N SER A 453 2.47 0.06 -19.02
CA SER A 453 2.95 0.57 -17.73
C SER A 453 2.82 -0.40 -16.55
N GLY A 454 2.11 -1.52 -16.72
CA GLY A 454 1.93 -2.56 -15.68
C GLY A 454 0.61 -2.52 -14.90
N LYS A 455 -0.36 -1.69 -15.32
CA LYS A 455 -1.65 -1.47 -14.61
C LYS A 455 -2.37 -2.77 -14.25
N SER A 456 -2.58 -3.63 -15.24
CA SER A 456 -3.33 -4.87 -15.06
C SER A 456 -2.57 -5.87 -14.19
N SER A 457 -1.23 -5.87 -14.22
CA SER A 457 -0.39 -6.66 -13.32
C SER A 457 -0.50 -6.18 -11.87
N VAL A 458 -0.48 -4.86 -11.63
CA VAL A 458 -0.68 -4.28 -10.29
C VAL A 458 -2.08 -4.58 -9.77
N ALA A 459 -3.10 -4.42 -10.62
CA ALA A 459 -4.48 -4.75 -10.26
C ALA A 459 -4.63 -6.23 -9.86
N GLN A 460 -4.01 -7.14 -10.62
CA GLN A 460 -3.99 -8.56 -10.28
C GLN A 460 -3.26 -8.82 -8.97
N GLY A 461 -2.08 -8.22 -8.76
CA GLY A 461 -1.31 -8.37 -7.54
C GLY A 461 -2.06 -7.91 -6.29
N LEU A 462 -2.90 -6.87 -6.38
CA LEU A 462 -3.78 -6.45 -5.28
C LEU A 462 -4.86 -7.47 -4.95
N ARG A 463 -5.46 -8.09 -5.98
CA ARG A 463 -6.44 -9.16 -5.81
C ARG A 463 -5.78 -10.43 -5.25
N ASP A 464 -4.57 -10.75 -5.67
CA ASP A 464 -3.81 -11.89 -5.14
C ASP A 464 -3.40 -11.66 -3.68
N HIS A 465 -3.05 -10.42 -3.32
CA HIS A 465 -2.71 -10.05 -1.94
C HIS A 465 -3.91 -10.17 -0.98
N TYR A 466 -5.08 -9.64 -1.36
CA TYR A 466 -6.26 -9.63 -0.49
C TYR A 466 -7.07 -10.94 -0.54
N GLY A 467 -7.12 -11.58 -1.71
CA GLY A 467 -7.93 -12.76 -1.97
C GLY A 467 -9.36 -12.43 -2.41
N ARG A 468 -10.35 -13.20 -1.91
CA ARG A 468 -11.76 -13.02 -2.29
C ARG A 468 -12.30 -11.68 -1.76
N GLY A 469 -13.08 -10.98 -2.58
CA GLY A 469 -13.71 -9.71 -2.20
C GLY A 469 -13.18 -8.48 -2.94
N VAL A 470 -12.24 -8.63 -3.88
CA VAL A 470 -11.77 -7.55 -4.77
C VAL A 470 -12.32 -7.74 -6.19
N ALA A 471 -13.06 -6.77 -6.69
CA ALA A 471 -13.55 -6.71 -8.07
C ALA A 471 -12.61 -5.84 -8.94
N ILE A 472 -12.07 -6.40 -10.02
CA ILE A 472 -11.27 -5.63 -10.99
C ILE A 472 -12.16 -5.20 -12.15
N VAL A 473 -12.21 -3.89 -12.40
CA VAL A 473 -13.00 -3.25 -13.45
C VAL A 473 -12.03 -2.64 -14.46
N GLY A 474 -11.77 -3.34 -15.56
CA GLY A 474 -10.79 -2.92 -16.57
C GLY A 474 -11.37 -2.15 -17.75
N GLN A 475 -10.79 -1.00 -18.08
CA GLN A 475 -11.22 -0.15 -19.19
C GLN A 475 -11.21 -0.92 -20.52
N ASP A 476 -10.14 -1.64 -20.82
CA ASP A 476 -9.99 -2.35 -22.09
C ASP A 476 -10.98 -3.53 -22.18
N VAL A 477 -11.28 -4.20 -21.06
CA VAL A 477 -12.31 -5.26 -21.02
C VAL A 477 -13.67 -4.68 -21.40
N ILE A 478 -14.07 -3.58 -20.78
CA ILE A 478 -15.37 -2.97 -21.07
C ILE A 478 -15.41 -2.36 -22.47
N ARG A 479 -14.37 -1.62 -22.87
CA ARG A 479 -14.35 -0.90 -24.15
C ARG A 479 -14.16 -1.82 -25.35
N ARG A 480 -13.18 -2.73 -25.31
CA ARG A 480 -12.80 -3.58 -26.46
C ARG A 480 -13.55 -4.91 -26.50
N ASN A 481 -13.83 -5.52 -25.35
CA ASN A 481 -14.41 -6.86 -25.33
C ASN A 481 -15.93 -6.83 -25.18
N VAL A 482 -16.45 -5.99 -24.26
CA VAL A 482 -17.89 -5.90 -23.99
C VAL A 482 -18.59 -5.00 -25.01
N LEU A 483 -18.15 -3.76 -25.18
CA LEU A 483 -18.85 -2.76 -26.00
C LEU A 483 -18.31 -2.64 -27.44
N ARG A 484 -17.06 -3.05 -27.68
CA ARG A 484 -16.35 -2.92 -28.97
C ARG A 484 -16.41 -1.49 -29.54
N GLU A 485 -16.20 -0.47 -28.71
CA GLU A 485 -16.27 0.93 -29.11
C GLU A 485 -14.91 1.65 -29.05
N HIS A 486 -14.82 2.79 -29.74
CA HIS A 486 -13.64 3.64 -29.67
C HIS A 486 -13.62 4.45 -28.38
N ASP A 487 -12.41 4.81 -27.94
CA ASP A 487 -12.24 5.65 -26.77
C ASP A 487 -12.48 7.12 -27.14
N THR A 488 -13.62 7.69 -26.75
CA THR A 488 -14.02 9.06 -27.07
C THR A 488 -14.67 9.74 -25.86
N THR A 489 -14.64 11.08 -25.83
CA THR A 489 -15.29 11.86 -24.77
C THR A 489 -16.80 11.60 -24.74
N GLY A 490 -17.34 11.23 -23.58
CA GLY A 490 -18.78 10.93 -23.43
C GLY A 490 -19.21 9.54 -23.92
N GLY A 491 -18.27 8.62 -24.20
CA GLY A 491 -18.55 7.25 -24.61
C GLY A 491 -19.36 6.43 -23.59
N THR A 492 -20.07 5.41 -24.08
CA THR A 492 -20.95 4.55 -23.27
C THR A 492 -20.17 3.75 -22.23
N ASN A 493 -18.95 3.36 -22.56
CA ASN A 493 -18.00 2.68 -21.70
C ASN A 493 -17.69 3.47 -20.43
N ILE A 494 -17.59 4.81 -20.50
CA ILE A 494 -17.31 5.66 -19.34
C ILE A 494 -18.44 5.53 -18.32
N ALA A 495 -19.70 5.64 -18.77
CA ALA A 495 -20.87 5.51 -17.92
C ALA A 495 -21.00 4.09 -17.35
N LEU A 496 -20.71 3.06 -18.16
CA LEU A 496 -20.79 1.67 -17.75
C LEU A 496 -19.74 1.31 -16.70
N LEU A 497 -18.48 1.73 -16.88
CA LEU A 497 -17.40 1.57 -15.91
C LEU A 497 -17.82 2.15 -14.55
N GLY A 498 -18.34 3.37 -14.56
CA GLY A 498 -18.82 4.04 -13.34
C GLY A 498 -19.99 3.34 -12.65
N ARG A 499 -20.88 2.66 -13.40
CA ARG A 499 -22.00 1.90 -12.81
C ARG A 499 -21.55 0.57 -12.21
N ILE A 500 -20.66 -0.15 -12.91
CA ILE A 500 -20.11 -1.42 -12.42
C ILE A 500 -19.35 -1.18 -11.12
N ALA A 501 -18.50 -0.14 -11.06
CA ALA A 501 -17.75 0.20 -9.86
C ALA A 501 -18.67 0.50 -8.66
N ARG A 502 -19.70 1.35 -8.84
CA ARG A 502 -20.68 1.65 -7.76
C ARG A 502 -21.40 0.41 -7.28
N HIS A 503 -21.90 -0.41 -8.20
CA HIS A 503 -22.65 -1.60 -7.86
C HIS A 503 -21.81 -2.59 -7.03
N ALA A 504 -20.55 -2.79 -7.41
CA ALA A 504 -19.63 -3.65 -6.66
C ALA A 504 -19.33 -3.09 -5.25
N LEU A 505 -19.09 -1.78 -5.13
CA LEU A 505 -18.90 -1.13 -3.83
C LEU A 505 -20.14 -1.25 -2.93
N ASP A 506 -21.34 -1.00 -3.46
CA ASP A 506 -22.60 -1.12 -2.71
C ASP A 506 -22.83 -2.57 -2.21
N ALA A 507 -22.40 -3.55 -2.99
CA ALA A 507 -22.46 -4.97 -2.66
C ALA A 507 -21.40 -5.41 -1.63
N GLY A 508 -20.49 -4.52 -1.21
CA GLY A 508 -19.46 -4.80 -0.21
C GLY A 508 -18.14 -5.32 -0.77
N PHE A 509 -17.91 -5.24 -2.08
CA PHE A 509 -16.61 -5.55 -2.67
C PHE A 509 -15.67 -4.34 -2.58
N HIS A 510 -14.37 -4.60 -2.42
CA HIS A 510 -13.35 -3.64 -2.80
C HIS A 510 -13.27 -3.60 -4.33
N VAL A 511 -13.01 -2.43 -4.91
CA VAL A 511 -12.96 -2.25 -6.36
C VAL A 511 -11.59 -1.74 -6.78
N VAL A 512 -11.00 -2.38 -7.80
CA VAL A 512 -9.83 -1.89 -8.52
C VAL A 512 -10.26 -1.51 -9.95
N LEU A 513 -10.40 -0.23 -10.23
CA LEU A 513 -10.70 0.31 -11.56
C LEU A 513 -9.38 0.58 -12.29
N GLU A 514 -9.10 -0.10 -13.40
CA GLU A 514 -7.81 0.04 -14.11
C GLU A 514 -7.98 0.39 -15.58
N GLY A 515 -7.02 1.15 -16.13
CA GLY A 515 -6.97 1.46 -17.57
C GLY A 515 -6.12 2.68 -17.90
N ILE A 516 -5.99 3.03 -19.17
CA ILE A 516 -5.34 4.29 -19.58
C ILE A 516 -6.15 5.49 -19.07
N LEU A 517 -7.49 5.40 -19.23
CA LEU A 517 -8.50 6.30 -18.66
C LEU A 517 -8.19 7.80 -18.84
N TYR A 518 -7.89 8.29 -20.05
CA TYR A 518 -7.42 9.67 -20.27
C TYR A 518 -8.16 10.78 -19.48
N ALA A 519 -7.41 11.75 -18.95
CA ALA A 519 -7.92 12.77 -18.03
C ALA A 519 -9.01 13.67 -18.66
N ASP A 520 -8.85 14.05 -19.94
CA ASP A 520 -9.83 14.82 -20.71
C ASP A 520 -11.17 14.09 -20.93
N ARG A 521 -11.20 12.76 -20.80
CA ARG A 521 -12.38 11.92 -21.05
C ARG A 521 -13.02 11.36 -19.78
N TYR A 522 -12.20 10.87 -18.85
CA TYR A 522 -12.65 10.07 -17.71
C TYR A 522 -12.70 10.85 -16.38
N SER A 523 -12.14 12.06 -16.34
CA SER A 523 -11.99 12.82 -15.08
C SER A 523 -13.29 13.03 -14.33
N HIS A 524 -14.37 13.40 -15.00
CA HIS A 524 -15.66 13.58 -14.35
C HIS A 524 -16.18 12.29 -13.70
N MET A 525 -16.06 11.15 -14.38
CA MET A 525 -16.52 9.86 -13.88
C MET A 525 -15.69 9.41 -12.66
N VAL A 526 -14.36 9.47 -12.76
CA VAL A 526 -13.48 9.09 -11.66
C VAL A 526 -13.67 10.03 -10.46
N SER A 527 -13.71 11.34 -10.68
CA SER A 527 -13.92 12.33 -9.60
C SER A 527 -15.27 12.15 -8.91
N SER A 528 -16.32 11.77 -9.66
CA SER A 528 -17.62 11.46 -9.09
C SER A 528 -17.59 10.18 -8.25
N LEU A 529 -16.95 9.11 -8.72
CA LEU A 529 -16.78 7.88 -7.95
C LEU A 529 -16.04 8.12 -6.62
N LEU A 530 -14.91 8.83 -6.68
CA LEU A 530 -14.10 9.13 -5.49
C LEU A 530 -14.88 9.98 -4.46
N ARG A 531 -15.68 10.94 -4.94
CA ARG A 531 -16.50 11.82 -4.09
C ARG A 531 -17.70 11.11 -3.48
N ASP A 532 -18.35 10.22 -4.24
CA ASP A 532 -19.57 9.54 -3.81
C ASP A 532 -19.27 8.34 -2.88
N HIS A 533 -18.05 7.79 -2.93
CA HIS A 533 -17.68 6.59 -2.17
C HIS A 533 -17.53 6.87 -0.66
N ARG A 534 -18.22 6.06 0.17
CA ARG A 534 -18.23 6.20 1.63
C ARG A 534 -17.01 5.63 2.35
N GLY A 535 -16.26 4.74 1.70
CA GLY A 535 -15.06 4.10 2.25
C GLY A 535 -13.78 4.83 1.84
N VAL A 536 -12.64 4.13 1.93
CA VAL A 536 -11.34 4.70 1.52
C VAL A 536 -11.19 4.60 0.01
N SER A 537 -10.84 5.72 -0.63
CA SER A 537 -10.56 5.77 -2.07
C SER A 537 -9.17 6.31 -2.35
N ALA A 538 -8.46 5.70 -3.30
CA ALA A 538 -7.16 6.17 -3.78
C ALA A 538 -7.05 5.95 -5.30
N CYS A 539 -6.44 6.90 -6.00
CA CYS A 539 -6.21 6.82 -7.45
C CYS A 539 -4.71 6.90 -7.70
N TYR A 540 -4.17 6.10 -8.61
CA TYR A 540 -2.75 5.95 -8.89
C TYR A 540 -2.50 6.07 -10.39
N TYR A 541 -1.32 6.53 -10.81
CA TYR A 541 -0.91 6.60 -12.21
C TYR A 541 0.46 5.94 -12.38
N LEU A 542 0.66 4.98 -13.26
CA LEU A 542 1.98 4.36 -13.44
C LEU A 542 2.78 5.16 -14.47
N ASP A 543 3.78 5.91 -14.03
CA ASP A 543 4.61 6.75 -14.88
C ASP A 543 5.83 6.00 -15.40
N VAL A 544 5.64 5.41 -16.58
CA VAL A 544 6.65 4.66 -17.31
C VAL A 544 7.00 5.44 -18.57
N PRO A 545 8.26 5.87 -18.76
CA PRO A 545 8.70 6.62 -19.93
C PRO A 545 8.34 5.93 -21.25
N LEU A 546 8.20 6.71 -22.32
CA LEU A 546 7.93 6.18 -23.65
C LEU A 546 8.98 5.15 -24.08
N GLU A 547 10.26 5.41 -23.81
CA GLU A 547 11.37 4.49 -24.14
C GLU A 547 11.20 3.12 -23.47
N ALA A 548 10.83 3.10 -22.19
CA ALA A 548 10.56 1.87 -21.45
C ALA A 548 9.27 1.19 -21.94
N THR A 549 8.26 1.98 -22.34
CA THR A 549 7.02 1.48 -22.95
C THR A 549 7.30 0.79 -24.28
N LEU A 550 8.14 1.39 -25.13
CA LEU A 550 8.58 0.84 -26.42
C LEU A 550 9.43 -0.40 -26.20
N ALA A 551 10.44 -0.37 -25.32
CA ALA A 551 11.29 -1.53 -25.03
C ALA A 551 10.49 -2.72 -24.50
N ARG A 552 9.56 -2.48 -23.55
CA ARG A 552 8.65 -3.52 -23.02
C ARG A 552 7.68 -4.02 -24.08
N HIS A 553 7.33 -3.20 -25.06
CA HIS A 553 6.50 -3.60 -26.19
C HIS A 553 7.29 -4.49 -27.15
N THR A 554 8.50 -4.09 -27.54
CA THR A 554 9.41 -4.87 -28.40
C THR A 554 9.78 -6.22 -27.78
N SER A 555 9.85 -6.31 -26.46
CA SER A 555 10.13 -7.57 -25.75
C SER A 555 8.92 -8.50 -25.62
N LYS A 556 7.73 -8.15 -26.13
CA LYS A 556 6.57 -9.04 -26.15
C LYS A 556 6.76 -10.11 -27.23
N ALA A 557 6.52 -11.37 -26.88
CA ALA A 557 6.70 -12.50 -27.80
C ALA A 557 5.54 -12.67 -28.83
N ASP A 558 4.53 -11.80 -28.79
CA ASP A 558 3.38 -11.82 -29.70
C ASP A 558 3.64 -10.96 -30.95
N ALA A 559 4.05 -11.62 -32.05
CA ALA A 559 4.32 -10.98 -33.33
C ALA A 559 3.08 -10.32 -33.97
N ALA A 560 1.87 -10.82 -33.72
CA ALA A 560 0.64 -10.25 -34.29
C ALA A 560 0.20 -8.97 -33.56
N TYR A 561 0.41 -8.90 -32.25
CA TYR A 561 0.23 -7.68 -31.48
C TYR A 561 1.27 -6.61 -31.85
N LEU A 562 2.52 -7.01 -32.11
CA LEU A 562 3.59 -6.12 -32.60
C LEU A 562 3.30 -5.56 -34.00
N GLU A 563 2.62 -6.31 -34.88
CA GLU A 563 2.20 -5.84 -36.21
C GLU A 563 1.02 -4.84 -36.15
N GLN A 564 0.07 -5.02 -35.22
CA GLN A 564 -1.12 -4.16 -35.10
C GLN A 564 -0.86 -2.89 -34.27
N VAL A 565 0.02 -2.98 -33.28
CA VAL A 565 0.41 -1.87 -32.41
C VAL A 565 1.86 -1.55 -32.70
N THR A 566 2.08 -0.54 -33.53
CA THR A 566 3.44 -0.09 -33.91
C THR A 566 3.99 0.90 -32.89
N ASP A 567 5.30 1.15 -32.93
CA ASP A 567 5.94 2.22 -32.16
C ASP A 567 5.27 3.58 -32.41
N THR A 568 4.82 3.82 -33.65
CA THR A 568 4.05 5.01 -34.03
C THR A 568 2.70 5.07 -33.30
N HIS A 569 1.99 3.94 -33.19
CA HIS A 569 0.74 3.88 -32.42
C HIS A 569 0.98 4.14 -30.93
N LEU A 570 1.98 3.49 -30.32
CA LEU A 570 2.32 3.72 -28.92
C LEU A 570 2.73 5.16 -28.64
N THR A 571 3.54 5.75 -29.52
CA THR A 571 3.94 7.15 -29.44
C THR A 571 2.74 8.09 -29.56
N SER A 572 1.78 7.80 -30.45
CA SER A 572 0.57 8.62 -30.61
C SER A 572 -0.43 8.53 -29.45
N TRP A 573 -0.43 7.41 -28.72
CA TRP A 573 -1.28 7.20 -27.53
C TRP A 573 -0.59 7.67 -26.26
N TYR A 574 0.74 7.71 -26.25
CA TYR A 574 1.50 8.14 -25.09
C TYR A 574 1.21 9.60 -24.78
N ARG A 575 0.82 9.84 -23.54
CA ARG A 575 0.73 11.18 -22.99
C ARG A 575 1.57 11.23 -21.73
N GLU A 576 2.61 12.04 -21.76
CA GLU A 576 3.45 12.25 -20.59
C GLU A 576 2.61 12.85 -19.46
N LEU A 577 2.55 12.15 -18.33
CA LEU A 577 1.87 12.62 -17.12
C LEU A 577 0.42 13.09 -17.36
N ASP A 578 -0.37 12.32 -18.13
CA ASP A 578 -1.82 12.56 -18.30
C ASP A 578 -2.57 12.30 -16.99
N LEU A 579 -2.58 13.31 -16.12
CA LEU A 579 -3.05 13.20 -14.74
C LEU A 579 -4.40 13.90 -14.55
N LEU A 580 -5.19 13.35 -13.65
CA LEU A 580 -6.52 13.83 -13.29
C LEU A 580 -6.43 15.21 -12.65
N PRO A 581 -7.37 16.10 -12.98
CA PRO A 581 -7.41 17.43 -12.41
C PRO A 581 -7.62 17.40 -10.89
N GLY A 582 -7.04 18.38 -10.21
CA GLY A 582 -7.49 18.77 -8.87
C GLY A 582 -7.21 17.77 -7.76
N GLY A 583 -6.07 17.11 -7.77
CA GLY A 583 -5.65 16.50 -6.50
C GLY A 583 -5.66 14.97 -6.43
N LEU A 584 -6.15 14.29 -7.46
CA LEU A 584 -6.75 12.97 -7.24
C LEU A 584 -5.77 11.80 -7.35
N GLU A 585 -4.68 11.93 -8.11
CA GLU A 585 -3.86 10.80 -8.54
C GLU A 585 -2.51 10.68 -7.89
N THR A 586 -2.11 9.41 -7.77
CA THR A 586 -0.87 8.95 -7.19
C THR A 586 0.04 8.25 -8.26
N VAL A 587 0.74 9.00 -9.14
CA VAL A 587 1.96 8.73 -10.00
C VAL A 587 3.06 7.77 -9.46
N ILE A 588 2.94 6.46 -9.59
CA ILE A 588 3.99 5.47 -9.25
C ILE A 588 5.20 5.59 -10.21
N PRO A 589 6.44 5.62 -9.68
CA PRO A 589 7.65 5.73 -10.49
C PRO A 589 7.88 4.56 -11.45
N ALA A 590 8.59 4.79 -12.54
CA ALA A 590 9.06 3.74 -13.44
C ALA A 590 10.00 2.71 -12.79
N ASP A 591 10.77 3.11 -11.78
CA ASP A 591 11.71 2.24 -11.05
C ASP A 591 11.04 1.42 -9.94
N SER A 592 9.75 1.64 -9.66
CA SER A 592 9.00 0.80 -8.73
C SER A 592 8.75 -0.58 -9.30
N THR A 593 9.12 -1.60 -8.55
CA THR A 593 8.78 -2.99 -8.87
C THR A 593 7.27 -3.24 -8.69
N LEU A 594 6.77 -4.31 -9.29
CA LEU A 594 5.39 -4.74 -9.11
C LEU A 594 5.07 -4.98 -7.63
N GLN A 595 5.97 -5.64 -6.91
CA GLN A 595 5.78 -5.97 -5.50
C GLN A 595 5.73 -4.72 -4.63
N GLU A 596 6.62 -3.75 -4.84
CA GLU A 596 6.62 -2.46 -4.11
C GLU A 596 5.34 -1.67 -4.41
N THR A 597 4.91 -1.65 -5.68
CA THR A 597 3.70 -0.95 -6.10
C THR A 597 2.45 -1.53 -5.43
N VAL A 598 2.32 -2.86 -5.41
CA VAL A 598 1.21 -3.55 -4.74
C VAL A 598 1.25 -3.33 -3.23
N ALA A 599 2.41 -3.54 -2.60
CA ALA A 599 2.58 -3.39 -1.15
C ALA A 599 2.24 -1.97 -0.69
N ARG A 600 2.57 -0.98 -1.51
CA ARG A 600 2.22 0.42 -1.27
C ARG A 600 0.72 0.66 -1.38
N ILE A 601 0.07 0.24 -2.48
CA ILE A 601 -1.37 0.48 -2.65
C ILE A 601 -2.17 -0.21 -1.54
N VAL A 602 -1.79 -1.42 -1.12
CA VAL A 602 -2.37 -2.13 0.04
C VAL A 602 -2.32 -1.26 1.30
N ARG A 603 -1.18 -0.63 1.53
CA ARG A 603 -0.92 0.17 2.73
C ARG A 603 -1.69 1.49 2.71
N ASP A 604 -1.60 2.23 1.61
CA ASP A 604 -2.28 3.51 1.37
C ASP A 604 -3.81 3.38 1.47
N THR A 605 -4.34 2.20 1.12
CA THR A 605 -5.79 1.93 1.14
C THR A 605 -6.24 1.12 2.34
N ASP A 606 -5.34 0.67 3.21
CA ASP A 606 -5.66 -0.30 4.26
C ASP A 606 -6.44 -1.51 3.72
N LEU A 607 -6.06 -2.00 2.53
CA LEU A 607 -6.55 -3.23 1.94
C LEU A 607 -5.78 -4.43 2.52
N THR A 608 -5.66 -4.46 3.85
CA THR A 608 -4.90 -5.49 4.56
C THR A 608 -5.66 -6.81 4.54
N ALA A 609 -4.95 -7.92 4.35
CA ALA A 609 -5.53 -9.26 4.48
C ALA A 609 -6.29 -9.39 5.81
N ALA A 610 -7.55 -9.82 5.74
CA ALA A 610 -8.41 -9.91 6.91
C ALA A 610 -7.77 -10.79 8.01
N THR A 611 -7.61 -10.24 9.22
CA THR A 611 -7.37 -11.05 10.44
C THR A 611 -8.62 -11.90 10.70
N PRO A 612 -8.54 -13.13 11.25
CA PRO A 612 -9.67 -14.04 11.37
C PRO A 612 -10.69 -13.57 12.43
N GLY A 613 -11.45 -12.53 12.12
CA GLY A 613 -12.58 -12.06 12.90
C GLY A 613 -13.83 -12.87 12.57
N ARG A 614 -14.40 -13.47 13.61
CA ARG A 614 -15.57 -14.38 13.61
C ARG A 614 -16.59 -14.07 12.48
N PRO A 615 -16.84 -15.01 11.55
CA PRO A 615 -17.82 -14.81 10.50
C PRO A 615 -19.23 -14.70 11.10
N PRO A 616 -20.14 -13.88 10.54
CA PRO A 616 -21.56 -14.04 10.80
C PRO A 616 -21.92 -15.49 10.47
N GLN A 617 -22.43 -16.19 11.49
CA GLN A 617 -22.60 -17.63 11.47
C GLN A 617 -23.55 -18.07 10.34
N ARG A 618 -22.98 -18.78 9.36
CA ARG A 618 -23.55 -20.05 8.87
C ARG A 618 -22.41 -21.05 8.63
N LYS A 619 -22.59 -22.23 9.20
CA LYS A 619 -21.66 -23.38 9.37
C LYS A 619 -21.27 -24.07 8.03
N PRO A 620 -20.22 -24.93 8.00
CA PRO A 620 -18.98 -24.71 7.22
C PRO A 620 -18.79 -25.63 5.99
N SER A 621 -17.86 -25.26 5.08
CA SER A 621 -16.94 -26.18 4.39
C SER A 621 -15.74 -25.43 3.75
N GLN A 622 -14.57 -26.09 3.78
CA GLN A 622 -13.17 -25.71 3.42
C GLN A 622 -12.97 -25.20 1.97
N GLY A 623 -11.85 -24.62 1.48
CA GLY A 623 -10.52 -24.18 1.96
C GLY A 623 -10.03 -23.01 1.04
N ASP A 624 -9.04 -22.18 1.36
CA ASP A 624 -7.60 -22.34 1.67
C ASP A 624 -6.72 -22.78 0.49
N SER A 625 -5.81 -21.90 0.06
CA SER A 625 -4.77 -22.10 -0.98
C SER A 625 -5.29 -22.57 -2.36
N MET A 626 -4.47 -22.54 -3.41
CA MET A 626 -4.66 -23.54 -4.48
C MET A 626 -4.30 -24.90 -3.87
N ASN A 627 -5.20 -25.45 -3.06
CA ASN A 627 -5.23 -26.87 -2.77
C ASN A 627 -5.75 -27.52 -4.05
N LEU A 628 -4.82 -27.91 -4.92
CA LEU A 628 -5.10 -28.74 -6.08
C LEU A 628 -5.76 -30.03 -5.58
N VAL A 629 -7.08 -30.17 -5.80
CA VAL A 629 -7.84 -31.36 -5.41
C VAL A 629 -7.49 -32.48 -6.40
N LEU A 630 -6.77 -33.50 -5.94
CA LEU A 630 -6.46 -34.68 -6.76
C LEU A 630 -7.72 -35.54 -6.93
N MET A 631 -7.82 -36.31 -8.02
CA MET A 631 -8.98 -37.22 -8.18
C MET A 631 -9.12 -38.20 -7.02
N SER A 632 -7.99 -38.58 -6.41
CA SER A 632 -7.92 -39.48 -5.25
C SER A 632 -8.13 -38.81 -3.90
N ASP A 633 -8.45 -37.52 -3.88
CA ASP A 633 -8.82 -36.84 -2.64
C ASP A 633 -10.06 -37.52 -2.02
N PRO A 634 -10.04 -37.84 -0.70
CA PRO A 634 -11.17 -38.46 -0.03
C PRO A 634 -12.50 -37.72 -0.24
N GLN A 635 -12.47 -36.39 -0.40
CA GLN A 635 -13.66 -35.57 -0.66
C GLN A 635 -14.36 -35.94 -1.98
N VAL A 636 -13.61 -36.41 -2.98
CA VAL A 636 -14.17 -36.88 -4.25
C VAL A 636 -14.90 -38.21 -4.04
N ALA A 637 -14.32 -39.12 -3.26
CA ALA A 637 -14.92 -40.42 -2.95
C ALA A 637 -16.22 -40.30 -2.11
N GLU A 638 -16.30 -39.27 -1.26
CA GLU A 638 -17.47 -38.97 -0.42
C GLU A 638 -18.71 -38.51 -1.22
N ILE A 639 -18.53 -38.03 -2.46
CA ILE A 639 -19.66 -37.64 -3.31
C ILE A 639 -20.54 -38.85 -3.63
N LEU A 640 -21.81 -38.77 -3.22
CA LEU A 640 -22.81 -39.79 -3.55
C LEU A 640 -23.07 -39.82 -5.05
N VAL A 641 -23.15 -41.03 -5.62
CA VAL A 641 -23.53 -41.22 -7.03
C VAL A 641 -25.01 -41.59 -7.08
N ARG A 642 -25.77 -40.81 -7.85
CA ARG A 642 -27.15 -41.10 -8.25
C ARG A 642 -27.17 -41.35 -9.75
N GLU A 643 -26.79 -42.57 -10.12
CA GLU A 643 -26.70 -43.02 -11.51
C GLU A 643 -28.04 -42.78 -12.24
N CYS A 644 -27.99 -42.06 -13.37
CA CYS A 644 -29.19 -41.70 -14.13
C CYS A 644 -29.52 -42.65 -15.29
N GLY A 645 -28.70 -43.68 -15.54
CA GLY A 645 -28.98 -44.76 -16.49
C GLY A 645 -28.76 -44.38 -17.96
N GLU A 646 -27.99 -43.33 -18.21
CA GLU A 646 -27.76 -42.83 -19.58
C GLU A 646 -26.83 -43.77 -20.37
N PRO A 647 -27.16 -44.21 -21.60
CA PRO A 647 -26.33 -45.20 -22.29
C PRO A 647 -24.96 -44.65 -22.68
N LEU A 648 -23.99 -45.56 -22.81
CA LEU A 648 -22.74 -45.30 -23.53
C LEU A 648 -23.01 -45.29 -25.03
N VAL A 649 -22.44 -44.32 -25.74
CA VAL A 649 -22.53 -44.16 -27.19
C VAL A 649 -21.13 -44.03 -27.78
N ASP A 650 -20.93 -44.59 -28.96
CA ASP A 650 -19.65 -44.51 -29.68
C ASP A 650 -19.52 -43.15 -30.39
N VAL A 651 -18.50 -42.38 -30.05
CA VAL A 651 -18.30 -41.04 -30.62
C VAL A 651 -17.94 -41.07 -32.10
N ARG A 652 -17.48 -42.20 -32.64
CA ARG A 652 -17.12 -42.38 -34.06
C ARG A 652 -18.33 -42.30 -34.98
N ASP A 653 -19.51 -42.65 -34.49
CA ASP A 653 -20.78 -42.58 -35.25
C ASP A 653 -21.33 -41.14 -35.34
N HIS A 654 -20.55 -40.15 -34.88
CA HIS A 654 -21.04 -38.81 -34.56
C HIS A 654 -20.17 -37.66 -35.06
N ASP A 655 -19.40 -37.91 -36.13
CA ASP A 655 -18.60 -36.91 -36.85
C ASP A 655 -17.52 -36.25 -35.97
N LEU A 656 -16.99 -36.95 -34.97
CA LEU A 656 -15.85 -36.50 -34.19
C LEU A 656 -14.56 -37.14 -34.72
N ARG A 657 -13.46 -36.36 -34.73
CA ARG A 657 -12.14 -36.91 -35.03
C ARG A 657 -11.66 -37.72 -33.83
N VAL A 658 -11.42 -39.01 -34.04
CA VAL A 658 -11.02 -39.95 -32.98
C VAL A 658 -9.62 -40.46 -33.26
N ASP A 659 -8.75 -40.31 -32.28
CA ASP A 659 -7.37 -40.76 -32.36
C ASP A 659 -7.27 -42.28 -32.12
N PRO A 660 -6.65 -43.06 -33.02
CA PRO A 660 -6.54 -44.50 -32.86
C PRO A 660 -5.52 -44.93 -31.79
N ARG A 661 -4.75 -44.03 -31.17
CA ARG A 661 -3.67 -44.36 -30.22
C ARG A 661 -4.12 -45.13 -28.98
N LYS A 662 -5.41 -45.08 -28.63
CA LYS A 662 -6.02 -45.83 -27.52
C LYS A 662 -6.90 -46.99 -27.97
N GLN A 663 -6.84 -47.38 -29.25
CA GLN A 663 -7.68 -48.43 -29.80
C GLN A 663 -7.48 -49.77 -29.08
N ASP A 664 -8.56 -50.27 -28.49
CA ASP A 664 -8.65 -51.60 -27.90
C ASP A 664 -9.53 -52.54 -28.76
N PRO A 665 -9.41 -53.88 -28.60
CA PRO A 665 -10.18 -54.83 -29.40
C PRO A 665 -11.70 -54.70 -29.32
N LEU A 666 -12.24 -54.11 -28.24
CA LEU A 666 -13.66 -53.86 -28.05
C LEU A 666 -14.08 -52.46 -28.50
N GLY A 667 -13.12 -51.59 -28.86
CA GLY A 667 -13.39 -50.18 -29.19
C GLY A 667 -13.93 -49.38 -28.01
N ALA A 668 -13.71 -49.84 -26.78
CA ALA A 668 -14.25 -49.27 -25.57
C ALA A 668 -13.83 -47.80 -25.37
N TYR A 669 -12.58 -47.46 -25.69
CA TYR A 669 -12.02 -46.10 -25.52
C TYR A 669 -12.85 -45.00 -26.19
N ALA A 670 -13.54 -45.31 -27.30
CA ALA A 670 -14.32 -44.37 -28.09
C ALA A 670 -15.74 -44.13 -27.56
N HIS A 671 -16.11 -44.72 -26.42
CA HIS A 671 -17.45 -44.57 -25.85
C HIS A 671 -17.49 -43.47 -24.78
N VAL A 672 -18.62 -42.77 -24.68
CA VAL A 672 -18.94 -41.82 -23.59
C VAL A 672 -20.43 -41.85 -23.30
N ARG A 673 -20.90 -41.28 -22.18
CA ARG A 673 -22.34 -41.08 -21.96
C ARG A 673 -22.93 -40.16 -23.04
N GLN A 674 -24.17 -40.40 -23.45
CA GLN A 674 -24.84 -39.58 -24.48
C GLN A 674 -24.78 -38.07 -24.18
N GLY A 675 -24.94 -37.67 -22.91
CA GLY A 675 -24.85 -36.29 -22.46
C GLY A 675 -23.43 -35.73 -22.52
N VAL A 676 -22.40 -36.58 -22.40
CA VAL A 676 -21.01 -36.19 -22.59
C VAL A 676 -20.74 -35.96 -24.08
N LEU A 677 -21.25 -36.82 -24.97
CA LEU A 677 -21.17 -36.60 -26.42
C LEU A 677 -21.85 -35.29 -26.84
N ALA A 678 -23.02 -34.98 -26.29
CA ALA A 678 -23.72 -33.73 -26.57
C ALA A 678 -22.87 -32.51 -26.18
N ARG A 679 -22.18 -32.58 -25.03
CA ARG A 679 -21.24 -31.54 -24.60
C ARG A 679 -20.01 -31.48 -25.49
N LEU A 680 -19.44 -32.61 -25.93
CA LEU A 680 -18.32 -32.62 -26.89
C LEU A 680 -18.68 -31.94 -28.21
N LYS A 681 -19.88 -32.21 -28.75
CA LYS A 681 -20.37 -31.53 -29.95
C LYS A 681 -20.53 -30.03 -29.73
N HIS A 682 -20.98 -29.64 -28.54
CA HIS A 682 -21.07 -28.23 -28.18
C HIS A 682 -19.67 -27.59 -28.07
N ALA A 683 -18.73 -28.22 -27.37
CA ALA A 683 -17.35 -27.76 -27.26
C ALA A 683 -16.70 -27.59 -28.63
N ARG A 684 -16.85 -28.58 -29.52
CA ARG A 684 -16.41 -28.50 -30.92
C ARG A 684 -16.99 -27.30 -31.65
N SER A 685 -18.29 -27.02 -31.47
CA SER A 685 -18.96 -25.87 -32.11
C SER A 685 -18.45 -24.51 -31.63
N LEU A 686 -17.79 -24.46 -30.47
CA LEU A 686 -17.22 -23.25 -29.89
C LEU A 686 -15.77 -22.99 -30.35
N LEU A 687 -15.14 -23.96 -31.03
CA LEU A 687 -13.80 -23.79 -31.56
C LEU A 687 -13.80 -22.87 -32.79
N PRO A 688 -12.73 -22.07 -32.97
CA PRO A 688 -12.60 -21.20 -34.12
C PRO A 688 -12.49 -22.00 -35.42
N ALA A 689 -12.94 -21.38 -36.52
CA ALA A 689 -12.85 -21.98 -37.85
C ALA A 689 -11.40 -22.37 -38.16
N GLY A 690 -11.20 -23.65 -38.45
CA GLY A 690 -9.89 -24.21 -38.78
C GLY A 690 -9.19 -24.98 -37.66
N ILE A 691 -9.81 -25.05 -36.49
CA ILE A 691 -9.36 -25.88 -35.38
C ILE A 691 -10.50 -26.83 -35.01
N ASP A 692 -10.16 -28.10 -34.76
CA ASP A 692 -11.13 -29.13 -34.38
C ASP A 692 -10.67 -29.87 -33.10
N LEU A 693 -11.61 -30.50 -32.41
CA LEU A 693 -11.30 -31.39 -31.29
C LEU A 693 -10.79 -32.73 -31.83
N LEU A 694 -9.68 -33.21 -31.26
CA LEU A 694 -9.23 -34.58 -31.40
C LEU A 694 -9.53 -35.34 -30.11
N PHE A 695 -10.45 -36.31 -30.21
CA PHE A 695 -10.86 -37.17 -29.12
C PHE A 695 -9.90 -38.34 -28.94
N ILE A 696 -9.40 -38.55 -27.72
CA ILE A 696 -8.36 -39.55 -27.44
C ILE A 696 -8.91 -40.72 -26.62
N GLU A 697 -9.62 -40.46 -25.52
CA GLU A 697 -10.18 -41.51 -24.65
C GLU A 697 -11.41 -40.97 -23.92
N GLY A 698 -12.48 -41.78 -23.83
CA GLY A 698 -13.67 -41.45 -23.06
C GLY A 698 -14.03 -42.50 -22.03
N TYR A 699 -14.02 -43.77 -22.44
CA TYR A 699 -14.44 -44.87 -21.58
C TYR A 699 -13.37 -45.95 -21.41
N ARG A 700 -13.18 -46.37 -20.15
CA ARG A 700 -12.25 -47.45 -19.80
C ARG A 700 -12.96 -48.51 -18.96
N PRO A 701 -13.01 -49.79 -19.40
CA PRO A 701 -13.63 -50.87 -18.64
C PRO A 701 -13.08 -50.98 -17.22
N LEU A 702 -13.95 -51.24 -16.24
CA LEU A 702 -13.54 -51.27 -14.83
C LEU A 702 -12.48 -52.34 -14.54
N ALA A 703 -12.54 -53.48 -15.23
CA ALA A 703 -11.51 -54.52 -15.14
C ALA A 703 -10.13 -54.02 -15.61
N LEU A 704 -10.11 -53.20 -16.65
CA LEU A 704 -8.87 -52.59 -17.17
C LEU A 704 -8.33 -51.52 -16.22
N GLN A 705 -9.21 -50.67 -15.67
CA GLN A 705 -8.84 -49.68 -14.65
C GLN A 705 -8.26 -50.34 -13.38
N ARG A 706 -8.89 -51.42 -12.90
CA ARG A 706 -8.37 -52.22 -11.77
C ARG A 706 -7.00 -52.79 -12.06
N ARG A 707 -6.78 -53.29 -13.28
CA ARG A 707 -5.49 -53.83 -13.69
C ARG A 707 -4.39 -52.76 -13.68
N TYR A 708 -4.61 -51.59 -14.30
CA TYR A 708 -3.65 -50.49 -14.29
C TYR A 708 -3.28 -50.03 -12.87
N PHE A 709 -4.29 -49.89 -12.01
CA PHE A 709 -4.04 -49.51 -10.61
C PHE A 709 -3.26 -50.58 -9.84
N THR A 710 -3.59 -51.86 -10.07
CA THR A 710 -2.93 -52.99 -9.39
C THR A 710 -1.48 -53.14 -9.86
N GLU A 711 -1.23 -53.14 -11.17
CA GLU A 711 0.11 -53.27 -11.74
C GLU A 711 1.03 -52.13 -11.25
N TYR A 712 0.57 -50.88 -11.28
CA TYR A 712 1.38 -49.75 -10.82
C TYR A 712 1.62 -49.77 -9.30
N ARG A 713 0.61 -50.15 -8.51
CA ARG A 713 0.78 -50.35 -7.06
C ARG A 713 1.80 -51.45 -6.77
N ASP A 714 1.77 -52.55 -7.51
CA ASP A 714 2.68 -53.68 -7.32
C ASP A 714 4.12 -53.32 -7.74
N GLU A 715 4.31 -52.48 -8.76
CA GLU A 715 5.61 -51.87 -9.10
C GLU A 715 6.13 -50.98 -7.96
N LEU A 716 5.29 -50.11 -7.39
CA LEU A 716 5.65 -49.28 -6.23
C LEU A 716 5.98 -50.15 -5.01
N ALA A 717 5.26 -51.25 -4.80
CA ALA A 717 5.52 -52.19 -3.71
C ALA A 717 6.88 -52.90 -3.88
N ALA A 718 7.24 -53.24 -5.12
CA ALA A 718 8.56 -53.81 -5.44
C ALA A 718 9.69 -52.79 -5.24
N ALA A 719 9.47 -51.52 -5.58
CA ALA A 719 10.44 -50.44 -5.41
C ALA A 719 10.56 -49.97 -3.95
N GLN A 720 9.51 -50.11 -3.14
CA GLN A 720 9.42 -49.66 -1.75
C GLN A 720 8.89 -50.76 -0.82
N PRO A 721 9.69 -51.79 -0.49
CA PRO A 721 9.21 -53.00 0.21
C PRO A 721 8.70 -52.75 1.64
N ASN A 722 9.02 -51.60 2.22
CA ASN A 722 8.68 -51.25 3.60
C ASN A 722 7.39 -50.42 3.73
N TRP A 723 6.72 -50.10 2.61
CA TRP A 723 5.50 -49.29 2.63
C TRP A 723 4.27 -50.14 2.96
N THR A 724 3.34 -49.58 3.74
CA THR A 724 2.08 -50.26 4.06
C THR A 724 1.13 -50.28 2.85
N PRO A 725 0.15 -51.20 2.79
CA PRO A 725 -0.85 -51.23 1.72
C PRO A 725 -1.58 -49.90 1.52
N GLU A 726 -1.86 -49.17 2.60
CA GLU A 726 -2.51 -47.86 2.58
C GLU A 726 -1.59 -46.79 1.97
N GLN A 727 -0.29 -46.82 2.31
CA GLN A 727 0.69 -45.90 1.73
C GLN A 727 0.91 -46.17 0.25
N LEU A 728 0.96 -47.45 -0.15
CA LEU A 728 1.06 -47.86 -1.55
C LEU A 728 -0.20 -47.46 -2.33
N HIS A 729 -1.38 -47.61 -1.74
CA HIS A 729 -2.63 -47.17 -2.35
C HIS A 729 -2.67 -45.65 -2.53
N GLN A 730 -2.32 -44.87 -1.50
CA GLN A 730 -2.26 -43.40 -1.57
C GLN A 730 -1.18 -42.90 -2.54
N ALA A 731 -0.06 -43.63 -2.69
CA ALA A 731 0.98 -43.28 -3.64
C ALA A 731 0.57 -43.63 -5.08
N ALA A 732 0.00 -44.81 -5.31
CA ALA A 732 -0.51 -45.22 -6.61
C ALA A 732 -1.64 -44.28 -7.09
N SER A 733 -2.50 -43.84 -6.17
CA SER A 733 -3.62 -42.94 -6.45
C SER A 733 -3.21 -41.52 -6.87
N ARG A 734 -1.92 -41.16 -6.76
CA ARG A 734 -1.38 -39.89 -7.28
C ARG A 734 -1.24 -39.90 -8.81
N TYR A 735 -1.02 -41.08 -9.39
CA TYR A 735 -0.71 -41.23 -10.81
C TYR A 735 -1.76 -42.05 -11.56
N VAL A 736 -2.45 -42.97 -10.90
CA VAL A 736 -3.55 -43.75 -11.49
C VAL A 736 -4.79 -43.62 -10.62
N SER A 737 -5.89 -43.13 -11.19
CA SER A 737 -7.15 -42.97 -10.45
C SER A 737 -7.64 -44.31 -9.87
N PRO A 738 -7.99 -44.39 -8.57
CA PRO A 738 -8.54 -45.62 -7.98
C PRO A 738 -9.82 -46.09 -8.69
N PRO A 739 -10.00 -47.42 -8.91
CA PRO A 739 -11.14 -47.95 -9.68
C PRO A 739 -12.53 -47.54 -9.16
N GLU A 740 -12.67 -47.27 -7.86
CA GLU A 740 -13.89 -46.85 -7.19
C GLU A 740 -14.32 -45.39 -7.47
N ILE A 741 -13.42 -44.58 -8.01
CA ILE A 741 -13.64 -43.16 -8.33
C ILE A 741 -13.21 -42.80 -9.75
N ALA A 742 -12.83 -43.80 -10.56
CA ALA A 742 -12.30 -43.60 -11.90
C ALA A 742 -13.38 -43.05 -12.86
N PRO A 743 -13.19 -41.83 -13.39
CA PRO A 743 -14.23 -41.13 -14.16
C PRO A 743 -14.43 -41.71 -15.56
N HIS A 744 -13.37 -42.21 -16.20
CA HIS A 744 -13.45 -42.91 -17.48
C HIS A 744 -14.25 -44.21 -17.38
N SER A 745 -14.23 -44.92 -16.25
CA SER A 745 -15.09 -46.10 -16.06
C SER A 745 -16.57 -45.77 -15.91
N ALA A 746 -16.92 -44.49 -15.68
CA ALA A 746 -18.29 -44.01 -15.73
C ALA A 746 -18.71 -43.52 -17.13
N GLY A 747 -17.78 -43.47 -18.10
CA GLY A 747 -17.99 -42.82 -19.41
C GLY A 747 -18.22 -41.31 -19.30
N ALA A 748 -17.75 -40.74 -18.20
CA ALA A 748 -18.06 -39.38 -17.76
C ALA A 748 -16.87 -38.41 -17.88
N ALA A 749 -15.69 -38.92 -18.27
CA ALA A 749 -14.52 -38.12 -18.56
C ALA A 749 -14.07 -38.29 -20.01
N VAL A 750 -13.34 -37.31 -20.50
CA VAL A 750 -12.78 -37.27 -21.85
C VAL A 750 -11.37 -36.70 -21.81
N ASP A 751 -10.47 -37.36 -22.54
CA ASP A 751 -9.16 -36.82 -22.89
C ASP A 751 -9.22 -36.29 -24.31
N VAL A 752 -8.91 -35.01 -24.48
CA VAL A 752 -9.00 -34.31 -25.76
C VAL A 752 -7.82 -33.36 -25.98
N THR A 753 -7.48 -33.14 -27.24
CA THR A 753 -6.53 -32.11 -27.68
C THR A 753 -7.10 -31.38 -28.91
N LEU A 754 -6.34 -30.44 -29.48
CA LEU A 754 -6.74 -29.69 -30.67
C LEU A 754 -5.94 -30.13 -31.89
N VAL A 755 -6.59 -30.12 -33.05
CA VAL A 755 -5.96 -30.32 -34.36
C VAL A 755 -6.29 -29.18 -35.31
N ASP A 756 -5.45 -28.96 -36.31
CA ASP A 756 -5.74 -28.08 -37.44
C ASP A 756 -6.70 -28.73 -38.47
N GLN A 757 -7.01 -28.01 -39.55
CA GLN A 757 -7.89 -28.48 -40.63
C GLN A 757 -7.40 -29.77 -41.28
N ASP A 758 -6.08 -29.92 -41.40
CA ASP A 758 -5.42 -31.07 -42.02
C ASP A 758 -5.33 -32.27 -41.06
N GLY A 759 -5.63 -32.04 -39.77
CA GLY A 759 -5.63 -33.07 -38.73
C GLY A 759 -4.31 -33.20 -37.98
N HIS A 760 -3.39 -32.23 -38.10
CA HIS A 760 -2.17 -32.20 -37.30
C HIS A 760 -2.47 -31.68 -35.90
N GLU A 761 -1.96 -32.39 -34.88
CA GLU A 761 -2.10 -32.00 -33.48
C GLU A 761 -1.41 -30.66 -33.23
N LEU A 762 -2.13 -29.70 -32.64
CA LEU A 762 -1.59 -28.40 -32.30
C LEU A 762 -0.70 -28.50 -31.07
N ASP A 763 0.35 -27.67 -31.02
CA ASP A 763 1.19 -27.58 -29.83
C ASP A 763 0.41 -26.93 -28.68
N LEU A 764 0.09 -27.73 -27.67
CA LEU A 764 -0.50 -27.26 -26.42
C LEU A 764 0.53 -27.24 -25.29
N GLY A 765 1.81 -27.53 -25.53
CA GLY A 765 2.93 -27.42 -24.58
C GLY A 765 3.53 -28.76 -24.14
N THR A 766 2.79 -29.86 -24.30
CA THR A 766 3.32 -31.23 -24.21
C THR A 766 2.34 -32.20 -24.88
N ARG A 767 2.81 -33.39 -25.26
CA ARG A 767 1.95 -34.48 -25.73
C ARG A 767 0.97 -34.92 -24.62
N VAL A 768 -0.21 -35.37 -25.02
CA VAL A 768 -1.18 -35.98 -24.09
C VAL A 768 -0.58 -37.23 -23.42
N ASN A 769 -0.87 -37.42 -22.14
CA ASN A 769 -0.28 -38.44 -21.26
C ASN A 769 1.23 -38.28 -21.01
N ALA A 770 1.79 -37.06 -21.13
CA ALA A 770 3.13 -36.79 -20.61
C ALA A 770 3.10 -36.67 -19.08
N SER A 771 4.00 -37.35 -18.40
CA SER A 771 4.16 -37.20 -16.95
C SER A 771 4.71 -35.80 -16.59
N PRO A 772 4.51 -35.33 -15.34
CA PRO A 772 5.15 -34.10 -14.85
C PRO A 772 6.67 -34.11 -15.03
N GLU A 773 7.31 -35.25 -14.84
CA GLU A 773 8.76 -35.43 -14.95
C GLU A 773 9.25 -35.35 -16.41
N GLU A 774 8.48 -35.88 -17.37
CA GLU A 774 8.80 -35.78 -18.80
C GLU A 774 8.56 -34.37 -19.36
N SER A 775 7.66 -33.60 -18.74
CA SER A 775 7.19 -32.30 -19.26
C SER A 775 7.69 -31.09 -18.47
N ASP A 776 8.53 -31.29 -17.46
CA ASP A 776 8.96 -30.24 -16.52
C ASP A 776 7.74 -29.48 -15.93
N GLY A 777 6.69 -30.21 -15.58
CA GLY A 777 5.43 -29.66 -15.06
C GLY A 777 4.51 -28.98 -16.09
N ALA A 778 4.86 -28.97 -17.39
CA ALA A 778 4.04 -28.37 -18.44
C ALA A 778 2.72 -29.14 -18.70
N CYS A 779 2.54 -30.34 -18.13
CA CYS A 779 1.25 -31.07 -18.16
C CYS A 779 0.17 -30.43 -17.28
N PHE A 780 0.53 -29.63 -16.27
CA PHE A 780 -0.43 -28.93 -15.40
C PHE A 780 -1.23 -27.88 -16.18
N THR A 781 -2.50 -27.74 -15.83
CA THR A 781 -3.46 -26.90 -16.57
C THR A 781 -3.01 -25.45 -16.68
N HIS A 782 -2.50 -24.87 -15.58
CA HIS A 782 -2.02 -23.49 -15.53
C HIS A 782 -0.50 -23.40 -15.41
N ALA A 783 0.22 -24.27 -16.12
CA ALA A 783 1.68 -24.27 -16.12
C ALA A 783 2.26 -22.89 -16.52
N PRO A 784 3.23 -22.34 -15.75
CA PRO A 784 3.83 -21.04 -16.06
C PRO A 784 4.84 -21.12 -17.21
N ASN A 785 5.42 -22.29 -17.47
CA ASN A 785 6.48 -22.55 -18.45
C ASN A 785 5.99 -22.87 -19.88
N LEU A 786 4.77 -22.46 -20.25
CA LEU A 786 4.24 -22.62 -21.61
C LEU A 786 4.67 -21.47 -22.51
N SER A 787 4.99 -21.79 -23.77
CA SER A 787 5.07 -20.80 -24.85
C SER A 787 3.73 -20.08 -25.03
N ASP A 788 3.75 -18.85 -25.55
CA ASP A 788 2.51 -18.09 -25.75
C ASP A 788 1.54 -18.80 -26.71
N GLN A 789 2.07 -19.49 -27.72
CA GLN A 789 1.27 -20.30 -28.65
C GLN A 789 0.61 -21.50 -27.94
N ALA A 790 1.38 -22.27 -27.17
CA ALA A 790 0.86 -23.39 -26.39
C ALA A 790 -0.18 -22.91 -25.36
N ARG A 791 0.07 -21.78 -24.70
CA ARG A 791 -0.85 -21.15 -23.75
C ARG A 791 -2.14 -20.70 -24.44
N HIS A 792 -2.04 -20.16 -25.64
CA HIS A 792 -3.21 -19.76 -26.44
C HIS A 792 -4.07 -20.98 -26.82
N HIS A 793 -3.48 -22.02 -27.43
CA HIS A 793 -4.21 -23.24 -27.78
C HIS A 793 -4.81 -23.94 -26.56
N ARG A 794 -4.08 -23.98 -25.45
CA ARG A 794 -4.58 -24.54 -24.19
C ARG A 794 -5.75 -23.72 -23.63
N THR A 795 -5.68 -22.39 -23.72
CA THR A 795 -6.77 -21.50 -23.34
C THR A 795 -8.00 -21.72 -24.22
N LEU A 796 -7.81 -21.95 -25.53
CA LEU A 796 -8.91 -22.30 -26.44
C LEU A 796 -9.57 -23.63 -26.06
N LEU A 797 -8.77 -24.67 -25.82
CA LEU A 797 -9.28 -25.98 -25.41
C LEU A 797 -10.06 -25.88 -24.09
N LEU A 798 -9.46 -25.26 -23.06
CA LEU A 798 -10.08 -25.07 -21.75
C LEU A 798 -11.38 -24.27 -21.87
N SER A 799 -11.35 -23.14 -22.57
CA SER A 799 -12.54 -22.29 -22.74
C SER A 799 -13.67 -23.02 -23.45
N ALA A 800 -13.38 -23.76 -24.52
CA ALA A 800 -14.38 -24.50 -25.28
C ALA A 800 -15.00 -25.65 -24.46
N MET A 801 -14.17 -26.42 -23.76
CA MET A 801 -14.60 -27.54 -22.93
C MET A 801 -15.37 -27.07 -21.70
N GLU A 802 -14.87 -26.07 -20.98
CA GLU A 802 -15.53 -25.53 -19.78
C GLU A 802 -16.86 -24.86 -20.12
N SER A 803 -16.92 -24.10 -21.21
CA SER A 803 -18.17 -23.50 -21.71
C SER A 803 -19.20 -24.55 -22.12
N ALA A 804 -18.74 -25.72 -22.58
CA ALA A 804 -19.61 -26.85 -22.87
C ALA A 804 -20.04 -27.64 -21.63
N GLY A 805 -19.65 -27.20 -20.44
CA GLY A 805 -20.04 -27.85 -19.19
C GLY A 805 -19.15 -29.03 -18.84
N PHE A 806 -17.86 -29.00 -19.19
CA PHE A 806 -16.82 -29.87 -18.61
C PHE A 806 -16.03 -29.17 -17.51
N THR A 807 -15.49 -29.93 -16.56
CA THR A 807 -14.54 -29.43 -15.56
C THR A 807 -13.18 -30.02 -15.85
N ASN A 808 -12.17 -29.17 -16.02
CA ASN A 808 -10.81 -29.63 -16.23
C ASN A 808 -10.18 -30.20 -14.93
N TYR A 809 -9.36 -31.23 -15.08
CA TYR A 809 -8.53 -31.74 -14.00
C TYR A 809 -7.19 -31.01 -13.95
N GLY A 810 -6.90 -30.33 -12.84
CA GLY A 810 -5.81 -29.34 -12.77
C GLY A 810 -4.39 -29.88 -12.99
N THR A 811 -4.17 -31.20 -12.85
CA THR A 811 -2.87 -31.83 -13.14
C THR A 811 -2.69 -32.24 -14.60
N GLU A 812 -3.77 -32.30 -15.38
CA GLU A 812 -3.79 -32.79 -16.75
C GLU A 812 -4.64 -31.86 -17.63
N PHE A 813 -3.98 -30.99 -18.39
CA PHE A 813 -4.70 -29.98 -19.19
C PHE A 813 -5.65 -30.58 -20.25
N TRP A 814 -5.44 -31.84 -20.65
CA TRP A 814 -6.25 -32.56 -21.64
C TRP A 814 -7.45 -33.30 -21.03
N HIS A 815 -7.50 -33.47 -19.71
CA HIS A 815 -8.48 -34.31 -19.03
C HIS A 815 -9.66 -33.50 -18.51
N PHE A 816 -10.87 -33.93 -18.85
CA PHE A 816 -12.10 -33.22 -18.55
C PHE A 816 -13.18 -34.16 -18.04
N SER A 817 -13.79 -33.82 -16.90
CA SER A 817 -14.89 -34.55 -16.27
C SER A 817 -16.24 -33.86 -16.50
N ALA A 818 -17.32 -34.63 -16.57
CA ALA A 818 -18.68 -34.13 -16.62
C ALA A 818 -19.65 -35.04 -15.86
N ALA A 819 -20.31 -34.47 -14.85
CA ALA A 819 -21.31 -35.08 -13.97
C ALA A 819 -20.88 -36.38 -13.25
N ASP A 820 -19.58 -36.66 -13.18
CA ASP A 820 -18.99 -37.64 -12.27
C ASP A 820 -18.74 -37.02 -10.88
N ARG A 821 -18.07 -37.77 -10.00
CA ARG A 821 -17.77 -37.34 -8.63
C ARG A 821 -16.84 -36.13 -8.55
N TYR A 822 -15.83 -36.08 -9.42
CA TYR A 822 -14.87 -34.98 -9.41
C TYR A 822 -15.53 -33.70 -9.91
N ASP A 823 -16.28 -33.77 -11.02
CA ASP A 823 -17.08 -32.67 -11.52
C ASP A 823 -18.09 -32.18 -10.50
N ALA A 824 -18.82 -33.10 -9.85
CA ALA A 824 -19.79 -32.74 -8.82
C ALA A 824 -19.14 -32.06 -7.61
N LEU A 825 -17.97 -32.53 -7.15
CA LEU A 825 -17.24 -31.86 -6.07
C LEU A 825 -16.82 -30.45 -6.48
N MET A 826 -16.18 -30.31 -7.65
CA MET A 826 -15.64 -29.04 -8.13
C MET A 826 -16.75 -28.02 -8.41
N ARG A 827 -17.91 -28.48 -8.92
CA ARG A 827 -19.10 -27.66 -9.16
C ARG A 827 -20.00 -27.51 -7.93
N ARG A 828 -19.65 -28.16 -6.81
CA ARG A 828 -20.42 -28.19 -5.56
C ARG A 828 -21.84 -28.71 -5.74
N GLU A 829 -22.00 -29.68 -6.63
CA GLU A 829 -23.24 -30.42 -6.83
C GLU A 829 -23.42 -31.47 -5.72
N PRO A 830 -24.66 -31.67 -5.23
CA PRO A 830 -24.92 -32.54 -4.08
C PRO A 830 -24.72 -34.05 -4.36
N TYR A 831 -24.62 -34.44 -5.63
CA TYR A 831 -24.37 -35.82 -6.05
C TYR A 831 -23.84 -35.87 -7.49
N ALA A 832 -23.03 -36.88 -7.80
CA ALA A 832 -22.66 -37.25 -9.15
C ALA A 832 -23.82 -37.95 -9.86
N ARG A 833 -24.01 -37.71 -11.15
CA ARG A 833 -25.07 -38.36 -11.96
C ARG A 833 -24.58 -39.60 -12.71
N TYR A 834 -23.28 -39.72 -12.93
CA TYR A 834 -22.67 -40.86 -13.60
C TYR A 834 -21.78 -41.64 -12.63
N GLY A 835 -22.06 -42.93 -12.50
CA GLY A 835 -21.21 -43.92 -11.84
C GLY A 835 -20.60 -44.90 -12.83
N PRO A 836 -19.78 -45.84 -12.35
CA PRO A 836 -19.23 -46.91 -13.19
C PRO A 836 -20.32 -47.67 -13.94
N ILE A 837 -20.08 -47.91 -15.23
CA ILE A 837 -20.98 -48.65 -16.11
C ILE A 837 -20.17 -49.64 -16.94
N GLU A 838 -20.77 -50.76 -17.34
CA GLU A 838 -20.17 -51.71 -18.28
C GLU A 838 -20.72 -51.49 -19.68
N LEU A 839 -19.91 -51.76 -20.72
CA LEU A 839 -20.40 -51.82 -22.08
C LEU A 839 -21.41 -52.98 -22.20
N PRO A 840 -22.53 -52.78 -22.91
CA PRO A 840 -23.56 -53.82 -23.10
C PRO A 840 -23.04 -55.12 -23.71
#